data_AF-A0A7R9CMD8-F1
#
_entry.id   AF-A0A7R9CMD8-F1
#
_cell.length_a   1.000
_cell.length_b   1.000
_cell.length_c   1.000
_cell.angle_alpha   90.00
_cell.angle_beta   90.00
_cell.angle_gamma   90.00
#
_symmetry.space_group_name_H-M   'P 1'
#
loop_
_entity.id
_entity.type
_entity.pdbx_description
1 polymer ?
#
loop_
_entity_poly.entity_id
_entity_poly.type
_entity_poly.pdbx_seq_one_letter_code
_entity_poly.pdbx_strand_id
1 'polypeptide(L)'
;MGDLTPLQPIKLSSNATAAKTNKMKEEKQPLLLGSSDLVNDTYDRSAIPRPDVRLSPDSVVLGVEGVDTLDRKDAHLALKDDPILNRDLEHPTSNLDTMIHLLKGNIGTGILAMPDAFRNAGLVVGTFGTLIMGIICTHCMHMLVKCCHELCRRTQRPALDFSEVVEAAFATGPSRLRTYSHFSKIIVNVFLCITQLGFCCVYFVFVAANLSEVVKHFLNVNLSVHTYLMMMLVPMIMLNWVKNLKYLTPVSLFAAILTVIGLGITFFYMLQGLPKTSTVHAFASWKQLPLYFGTAIYAFEGIGVILPLENNMKNPQDFGGCTGVLNTGMVIVAALYTAVGFFGYLKYGDAVKVGSITLNLPSGDILAQCVRIMMAVAIFLSYGLQFYVPMNVVWPMVKPHLTSEKTQFIGEYVLRTFLVILTFALAAAIPNLGAVISLVGAVSSSTLALIFPPFIEIITFWHVGFGKNNWVLWKDVADLGLARIFSPLCFEDSQHDEQQLGEQNPVDESLNLLQMYEEAILERMCTLICMEVEQKATCKNNTLRTPDRASNSDLPLSSNPTYCESDILDHSITEADFMVVFLPILVHDADYVIVDIAEGSLRGVQATTQSGGKYYSFKGIPYAKPPLGELRFKPPQEVEPWNGTRDAISAGSSCSQTGKGEEDCLFLNVNTPQLPETTEGNTSSLPVMVWIHGGGFTGGSGNVGADYLIDEGVVVVSINYRLGVMGFLAVEGQVAGNAGLKDQVEALRWVHRNIAQFGGDPGQVTIFGESAGGASVHYHLLSPLSTGLFHAAISQSGSALDPWAYIDPTPIRAQRLGSMLGCNIDNNQALVECLRSATVQDLMDNQYNVMTSEDKARPLHYPFIPSLEYAVEGEAIFLQDRPITLLQDGLFNKLPYISGVNSKEGKTTLQFSRSRDVPSVFDRDIFSNELGSANYALARLPVWPPSRLRARSHACQSGRTLNENYLDPSIWQAIDQDFERVVPLDLKLEKGSNASQQVAEEIRQFFFNNQAVSTQTIGEYVDLQGDLLIINGVEKTLELMAAQSSQPLYNYLFSYDGRLGRSRMNTSAIANISIQGPSHGDDLGYLFYSSSYPQLDDQSTEMKVLRNVVRMWTNFAKTGDPSLVTGPTWETFTTTEHNYLNINNTMRLQVNLEQENMIFWEELYNSIRG
;
A
#
# COMPACT_ATOMS: atom_id res chain seq x y z
N MET A 1 99.15 -19.63 39.24
CA MET A 1 100.00 -20.29 38.24
C MET A 1 99.07 -20.86 37.17
N GLY A 2 99.03 -20.39 35.94
CA GLY A 2 99.73 -19.29 35.31
C GLY A 2 98.87 -18.75 34.16
N ASP A 3 99.21 -17.52 33.77
CA ASP A 3 98.79 -16.83 32.56
C ASP A 3 98.81 -17.71 31.31
N LEU A 4 97.95 -17.37 30.35
CA LEU A 4 98.36 -16.70 29.11
C LEU A 4 97.13 -16.31 28.26
N THR A 5 96.86 -15.01 28.21
CA THR A 5 96.14 -14.28 27.16
C THR A 5 97.02 -14.10 25.89
N PRO A 6 96.58 -13.46 24.77
CA PRO A 6 95.26 -12.89 24.41
C PRO A 6 94.79 -13.19 22.96
N LEU A 7 93.56 -12.79 22.59
CA LEU A 7 93.27 -11.87 21.46
C LEU A 7 91.85 -11.28 21.56
N GLN A 8 91.71 -10.04 21.07
CA GLN A 8 90.77 -8.97 21.45
C GLN A 8 89.35 -9.03 20.81
N PRO A 9 88.40 -8.15 21.23
CA PRO A 9 86.98 -8.49 21.35
C PRO A 9 86.07 -7.96 20.22
N ILE A 10 84.99 -8.69 19.92
CA ILE A 10 83.80 -8.18 19.24
C ILE A 10 82.59 -8.53 20.14
N LYS A 11 81.84 -7.52 20.56
CA LYS A 11 80.71 -7.64 21.49
C LYS A 11 79.57 -8.45 20.87
N LEU A 12 79.27 -9.59 21.49
CA LEU A 12 77.98 -10.29 21.41
C LEU A 12 77.03 -9.73 22.49
N SER A 13 75.78 -9.45 22.12
CA SER A 13 74.64 -9.65 23.03
C SER A 13 73.77 -10.76 22.45
N SER A 14 73.44 -11.71 23.33
CA SER A 14 73.01 -13.08 23.11
C SER A 14 71.70 -13.29 22.35
N ASN A 15 71.78 -14.11 21.30
CA ASN A 15 70.68 -14.83 20.68
C ASN A 15 70.20 -15.99 21.57
N ALA A 16 68.90 -16.02 21.87
CA ALA A 16 68.17 -17.23 22.22
C ALA A 16 67.28 -17.62 21.03
N THR A 17 67.40 -18.88 20.63
CA THR A 17 66.63 -19.55 19.57
C THR A 17 65.12 -19.42 19.79
N ALA A 18 64.44 -18.72 18.88
CA ALA A 18 63.01 -18.82 18.67
C ALA A 18 62.75 -19.43 17.29
N ALA A 19 61.92 -20.47 17.28
CA ALA A 19 61.56 -21.26 16.11
C ALA A 19 61.02 -20.39 14.97
N LYS A 20 61.53 -20.63 13.76
CA LYS A 20 60.94 -20.16 12.50
C LYS A 20 59.58 -20.83 12.32
N THR A 21 58.52 -20.21 12.82
CA THR A 21 57.18 -20.40 12.26
C THR A 21 57.14 -19.70 10.91
N ASN A 22 57.08 -20.48 9.84
CA ASN A 22 56.65 -20.04 8.51
C ASN A 22 55.28 -19.33 8.68
N LYS A 23 55.27 -18.00 8.73
CA LYS A 23 54.09 -17.24 8.35
C LYS A 23 53.89 -17.50 6.86
N MET A 24 52.97 -18.41 6.52
CA MET A 24 52.36 -18.40 5.20
C MET A 24 51.77 -17.01 5.01
N LYS A 25 52.32 -16.25 4.06
CA LYS A 25 51.70 -15.04 3.54
C LYS A 25 50.34 -15.45 2.98
N GLU A 26 49.25 -14.96 3.58
CA GLU A 26 47.96 -14.93 2.90
C GLU A 26 48.06 -13.91 1.78
N GLU A 27 48.07 -14.43 0.56
CA GLU A 27 48.07 -13.70 -0.70
C GLU A 27 46.61 -13.29 -0.99
N LYS A 28 46.29 -11.99 -0.90
CA LYS A 28 44.94 -11.45 -1.11
C LYS A 28 44.65 -11.29 -2.61
N GLN A 29 43.48 -11.74 -3.06
CA GLN A 29 43.01 -11.64 -4.45
C GLN A 29 41.51 -11.31 -4.55
N PRO A 30 41.03 -10.70 -5.65
CA PRO A 30 40.30 -9.42 -5.54
C PRO A 30 38.83 -9.45 -5.99
N LEU A 31 38.24 -10.61 -6.28
CA LEU A 31 37.08 -10.65 -7.18
C LEU A 31 35.68 -10.56 -6.55
N LEU A 32 35.54 -10.64 -5.23
CA LEU A 32 34.23 -10.55 -4.54
C LEU A 32 34.29 -9.92 -3.13
N LEU A 33 35.39 -9.25 -2.81
CA LEU A 33 35.66 -8.70 -1.49
C LEU A 33 36.15 -7.28 -1.66
N GLY A 34 35.47 -6.34 -1.01
CA GLY A 34 36.13 -5.11 -0.63
C GLY A 34 36.56 -5.11 0.83
N SER A 35 36.68 -3.91 1.35
CA SER A 35 37.77 -3.39 2.19
C SER A 35 37.85 -3.92 3.63
N SER A 36 37.22 -5.03 3.99
CA SER A 36 37.08 -5.43 5.42
C SER A 36 38.38 -5.90 6.09
N ASP A 37 39.42 -6.23 5.34
CA ASP A 37 40.68 -6.77 5.89
C ASP A 37 41.87 -5.78 5.85
N LEU A 38 41.65 -4.51 5.53
CA LEU A 38 42.72 -3.50 5.41
C LEU A 38 42.80 -2.46 6.52
N VAL A 39 41.94 -2.51 7.56
CA VAL A 39 42.03 -1.58 8.69
C VAL A 39 41.86 -2.35 10.00
N ASN A 40 42.94 -3.01 10.43
CA ASN A 40 43.08 -3.49 11.79
C ASN A 40 44.34 -2.84 12.38
N ASP A 41 44.36 -1.51 12.40
CA ASP A 41 45.18 -0.71 13.29
C ASP A 41 44.38 0.55 13.67
N THR A 42 44.23 0.74 14.97
CA THR A 42 43.66 1.88 15.70
C THR A 42 43.37 3.15 14.88
N TYR A 43 42.10 3.35 14.48
CA TYR A 43 41.57 4.67 14.16
C TYR A 43 40.43 4.99 15.15
N ASP A 44 40.63 6.06 15.91
CA ASP A 44 39.69 6.61 16.87
C ASP A 44 38.38 7.01 16.16
N ARG A 45 37.25 6.43 16.60
CA ARG A 45 35.92 6.63 16.00
C ARG A 45 35.31 8.01 16.31
N SER A 46 36.05 8.92 16.94
CA SER A 46 35.55 10.26 17.35
C SER A 46 35.88 11.39 16.37
N ALA A 47 36.55 11.14 15.25
CA ALA A 47 36.99 12.20 14.32
C ALA A 47 36.61 11.92 12.86
N ILE A 48 35.33 12.13 12.50
CA ILE A 48 35.00 12.56 11.13
C ILE A 48 35.30 14.07 11.10
N PRO A 49 36.27 14.57 10.29
CA PRO A 49 36.56 15.99 10.23
C PRO A 49 35.31 16.75 9.79
N ARG A 50 34.91 17.79 10.53
CA ARG A 50 33.94 18.78 10.03
C ARG A 50 34.56 19.44 8.80
N PRO A 51 33.87 19.59 7.66
CA PRO A 51 34.38 20.39 6.56
C PRO A 51 34.45 21.85 7.03
N ASP A 52 35.66 22.43 6.95
CA ASP A 52 35.90 23.85 7.21
C ASP A 52 35.26 24.66 6.07
N VAL A 53 34.33 25.56 6.40
CA VAL A 53 33.48 26.33 5.47
C VAL A 53 34.25 27.50 4.85
N ARG A 54 35.50 27.28 4.39
CA ARG A 54 36.38 28.36 3.90
C ARG A 54 37.02 28.16 2.54
N LEU A 55 36.62 27.15 1.77
CA LEU A 55 36.97 27.08 0.35
C LEU A 55 35.70 27.35 -0.47
N SER A 56 35.73 28.45 -1.22
CA SER A 56 34.60 28.96 -2.01
C SER A 56 34.05 27.91 -2.99
N PRO A 57 32.73 27.91 -3.30
CA PRO A 57 32.07 26.81 -4.02
C PRO A 57 32.34 26.73 -5.53
N ASP A 58 33.17 27.60 -6.10
CA ASP A 58 33.28 27.74 -7.56
C ASP A 58 34.41 26.91 -8.21
N SER A 59 35.21 26.16 -7.44
CA SER A 59 36.45 25.54 -7.97
C SER A 59 36.50 24.00 -8.02
N VAL A 60 35.43 23.27 -7.69
CA VAL A 60 35.46 21.79 -7.73
C VAL A 60 34.22 21.21 -8.43
N VAL A 61 33.95 21.66 -9.65
CA VAL A 61 33.08 20.96 -10.61
C VAL A 61 33.88 20.75 -11.88
N LEU A 62 34.70 19.69 -11.91
CA LEU A 62 35.27 19.18 -13.16
C LEU A 62 34.22 18.27 -13.81
N GLY A 63 33.27 18.89 -14.50
CA GLY A 63 32.46 18.24 -15.52
C GLY A 63 33.29 18.01 -16.78
N VAL A 64 33.10 16.87 -17.43
CA VAL A 64 33.81 16.41 -18.64
C VAL A 64 33.42 17.20 -19.92
N GLU A 65 33.03 18.48 -19.80
CA GLU A 65 32.73 19.34 -20.97
C GLU A 65 33.50 20.68 -20.97
N GLY A 66 34.54 20.85 -20.15
CA GLY A 66 35.34 22.09 -20.15
C GLY A 66 36.82 21.87 -19.85
N VAL A 67 37.57 21.30 -20.81
CA VAL A 67 39.04 21.12 -20.69
C VAL A 67 39.83 22.15 -21.50
N ASP A 68 39.22 23.26 -21.92
CA ASP A 68 39.93 24.29 -22.71
C ASP A 68 40.36 25.55 -21.94
N THR A 69 40.08 25.67 -20.63
CA THR A 69 40.34 26.94 -19.89
C THR A 69 40.91 26.81 -18.47
N LEU A 70 41.62 25.73 -18.12
CA LEU A 70 42.34 25.64 -16.83
C LEU A 70 43.85 25.83 -17.01
N ASP A 71 44.42 26.72 -16.20
CA ASP A 71 45.86 26.96 -16.17
C ASP A 71 46.60 25.71 -15.69
N ARG A 72 47.68 25.35 -16.39
CA ARG A 72 48.27 23.99 -16.42
C ARG A 72 48.93 23.57 -15.10
N LYS A 73 49.01 24.47 -14.11
CA LYS A 73 49.62 24.23 -12.79
C LYS A 73 48.62 23.78 -11.73
N ASP A 74 47.38 24.27 -11.74
CA ASP A 74 46.39 23.97 -10.70
C ASP A 74 45.73 22.59 -10.92
N ALA A 75 45.55 22.18 -12.18
CA ALA A 75 45.16 20.82 -12.53
C ALA A 75 46.21 19.77 -12.08
N HIS A 76 47.50 20.15 -12.05
CA HIS A 76 48.59 19.26 -11.67
C HIS A 76 48.74 19.08 -10.15
N LEU A 77 48.24 20.02 -9.34
CA LEU A 77 48.15 19.84 -7.87
C LEU A 77 46.93 18.98 -7.48
N ALA A 78 45.76 19.22 -8.10
CA ALA A 78 44.54 18.45 -7.80
C ALA A 78 44.67 16.95 -8.18
N LEU A 79 45.41 16.63 -9.25
CA LEU A 79 45.71 15.25 -9.66
C LEU A 79 46.69 14.52 -8.73
N LYS A 80 47.46 15.25 -7.90
CA LYS A 80 48.50 14.66 -7.04
C LYS A 80 47.95 14.13 -5.72
N ASP A 81 46.80 14.65 -5.28
CA ASP A 81 46.13 14.31 -4.01
C ASP A 81 44.84 13.47 -4.21
N ASP A 82 44.56 12.93 -5.40
CA ASP A 82 43.38 12.07 -5.62
C ASP A 82 43.61 10.67 -5.01
N PRO A 83 42.84 10.25 -3.98
CA PRO A 83 43.03 8.97 -3.30
C PRO A 83 42.75 7.75 -4.19
N ILE A 84 42.06 7.92 -5.32
CA ILE A 84 41.74 6.85 -6.27
C ILE A 84 42.92 6.55 -7.20
N LEU A 85 43.67 7.59 -7.59
CA LEU A 85 44.83 7.45 -8.47
C LEU A 85 46.10 7.01 -7.72
N ASN A 86 46.13 7.21 -6.40
CA ASN A 86 47.26 6.89 -5.53
C ASN A 86 47.09 5.57 -4.74
N ARG A 87 46.25 4.64 -5.22
CA ARG A 87 46.02 3.33 -4.57
C ARG A 87 47.26 2.43 -4.72
N ASP A 88 47.67 1.76 -3.63
CA ASP A 88 48.70 0.72 -3.67
C ASP A 88 48.06 -0.67 -3.81
N LEU A 89 48.20 -1.29 -4.99
CA LEU A 89 47.60 -2.58 -5.34
C LEU A 89 48.68 -3.65 -5.47
N GLU A 90 48.57 -4.73 -4.69
CA GLU A 90 49.52 -5.86 -4.73
C GLU A 90 49.45 -6.64 -6.05
N HIS A 91 48.25 -6.76 -6.64
CA HIS A 91 47.98 -7.46 -7.90
C HIS A 91 46.89 -6.78 -8.76
N PRO A 92 47.21 -5.67 -9.47
CA PRO A 92 46.23 -4.96 -10.28
C PRO A 92 45.80 -5.74 -11.54
N THR A 93 44.51 -5.67 -11.89
CA THR A 93 43.94 -6.30 -13.08
C THR A 93 44.09 -5.40 -14.32
N SER A 94 44.30 -6.00 -15.51
CA SER A 94 44.32 -5.25 -16.78
C SER A 94 42.90 -4.98 -17.29
N ASN A 95 42.72 -3.99 -18.17
CA ASN A 95 41.41 -3.65 -18.73
C ASN A 95 40.72 -4.86 -19.40
N LEU A 96 41.49 -5.73 -20.05
CA LEU A 96 40.97 -6.96 -20.65
C LEU A 96 40.56 -7.99 -19.59
N ASP A 97 41.36 -8.15 -18.53
CA ASP A 97 41.04 -9.06 -17.43
C ASP A 97 39.75 -8.59 -16.72
N THR A 98 39.65 -7.29 -16.42
CA THR A 98 38.46 -6.68 -15.82
C THR A 98 37.24 -6.85 -16.72
N MET A 99 37.37 -6.66 -18.05
CA MET A 99 36.28 -6.89 -19.00
C MET A 99 35.82 -8.35 -18.98
N ILE A 100 36.74 -9.31 -18.96
CA ILE A 100 36.40 -10.74 -18.89
C ILE A 100 35.65 -11.04 -17.58
N HIS A 101 36.08 -10.44 -16.47
CA HIS A 101 35.39 -10.60 -15.20
C HIS A 101 34.01 -9.94 -15.16
N LEU A 102 33.86 -8.77 -15.80
CA LEU A 102 32.58 -8.08 -15.97
C LEU A 102 31.60 -8.93 -16.79
N LEU A 103 32.05 -9.49 -17.92
CA LEU A 103 31.26 -10.39 -18.75
C LEU A 103 30.84 -11.64 -17.98
N LYS A 104 31.77 -12.23 -17.22
CA LYS A 104 31.48 -13.38 -16.37
C LYS A 104 30.46 -13.06 -15.27
N GLY A 105 30.58 -11.89 -14.64
CA GLY A 105 29.68 -11.44 -13.58
C GLY A 105 28.26 -11.16 -14.07
N ASN A 106 28.11 -10.67 -15.30
CA ASN A 106 26.81 -10.30 -15.86
C ASN A 106 26.14 -11.45 -16.62
N ILE A 107 26.84 -12.22 -17.47
CA ILE A 107 26.23 -13.22 -18.38
C ILE A 107 25.42 -14.29 -17.62
N GLY A 108 25.96 -14.77 -16.48
CA GLY A 108 25.26 -15.61 -15.50
C GLY A 108 24.37 -16.74 -16.06
N THR A 109 23.38 -17.15 -15.26
CA THR A 109 22.27 -18.01 -15.71
C THR A 109 21.18 -17.22 -16.44
N GLY A 110 21.15 -15.89 -16.27
CA GLY A 110 20.12 -15.02 -16.83
C GLY A 110 20.04 -15.07 -18.36
N ILE A 111 21.19 -15.20 -19.04
CA ILE A 111 21.23 -15.37 -20.51
C ILE A 111 20.37 -16.54 -21.00
N LEU A 112 20.30 -17.63 -20.23
CA LEU A 112 19.62 -18.85 -20.63
C LEU A 112 18.09 -18.70 -20.54
N ALA A 113 17.61 -17.74 -19.76
CA ALA A 113 16.19 -17.43 -19.59
C ALA A 113 15.68 -16.36 -20.57
N MET A 114 16.56 -15.70 -21.35
CA MET A 114 16.16 -14.65 -22.29
C MET A 114 15.12 -15.09 -23.34
N PRO A 115 15.12 -16.32 -23.88
CA PRO A 115 14.06 -16.75 -24.79
C PRO A 115 12.68 -16.79 -24.12
N ASP A 116 12.62 -17.12 -22.83
CA ASP A 116 11.39 -17.14 -22.03
C ASP A 116 10.91 -15.71 -21.75
N ALA A 117 11.85 -14.80 -21.47
CA ALA A 117 11.54 -13.37 -21.39
C ALA A 117 10.92 -12.86 -22.70
N PHE A 118 11.51 -13.20 -23.85
CA PHE A 118 10.98 -12.79 -25.16
C PHE A 118 9.63 -13.43 -25.48
N ARG A 119 9.36 -14.64 -24.99
CA ARG A 119 8.04 -15.27 -25.05
C ARG A 119 7.00 -14.46 -24.27
N ASN A 120 7.36 -13.91 -23.12
CA ASN A 120 6.48 -13.09 -22.28
C ASN A 120 6.32 -11.63 -22.75
N ALA A 121 7.16 -11.15 -23.67
CA ALA A 121 7.08 -9.78 -24.23
C ALA A 121 6.61 -9.73 -25.69
N GLY A 122 6.85 -10.79 -26.45
CA GLY A 122 6.79 -10.77 -27.90
C GLY A 122 8.07 -10.24 -28.53
N LEU A 123 8.28 -10.54 -29.80
CA LEU A 123 9.56 -10.34 -30.50
C LEU A 123 9.97 -8.87 -30.58
N VAL A 124 9.02 -7.93 -30.76
CA VAL A 124 9.31 -6.50 -30.89
C VAL A 124 9.66 -5.90 -29.53
N VAL A 125 8.79 -6.11 -28.53
CA VAL A 125 9.00 -5.58 -27.18
C VAL A 125 10.23 -6.21 -26.54
N GLY A 126 10.45 -7.52 -26.71
CA GLY A 126 11.65 -8.18 -26.23
C GLY A 126 12.92 -7.58 -26.83
N THR A 127 12.95 -7.34 -28.15
CA THR A 127 14.15 -6.80 -28.82
C THR A 127 14.47 -5.37 -28.37
N PHE A 128 13.50 -4.46 -28.46
CA PHE A 128 13.74 -3.06 -28.09
C PHE A 128 13.83 -2.88 -26.58
N GLY A 129 13.01 -3.59 -25.81
CA GLY A 129 13.02 -3.57 -24.36
C GLY A 129 14.35 -4.04 -23.79
N THR A 130 14.95 -5.12 -24.30
CA THR A 130 16.21 -5.64 -23.77
C THR A 130 17.37 -4.69 -24.05
N LEU A 131 17.36 -4.00 -25.20
CA LEU A 131 18.33 -2.94 -25.49
C LEU A 131 18.16 -1.71 -24.60
N ILE A 132 16.92 -1.27 -24.38
CA ILE A 132 16.60 -0.16 -23.47
C ILE A 132 17.03 -0.50 -22.04
N MET A 133 16.71 -1.70 -21.56
CA MET A 133 17.13 -2.18 -20.24
C MET A 133 18.65 -2.19 -20.11
N GLY A 134 19.37 -2.68 -21.12
CA GLY A 134 20.84 -2.63 -21.12
C GLY A 134 21.39 -1.21 -21.01
N ILE A 135 20.79 -0.23 -21.69
CA ILE A 135 21.17 1.19 -21.61
C ILE A 135 20.93 1.73 -20.20
N ILE A 136 19.74 1.48 -19.64
CA ILE A 136 19.36 1.99 -18.31
C ILE A 136 20.24 1.36 -17.22
N CYS A 137 20.41 0.04 -17.20
CA CYS A 137 21.28 -0.63 -16.23
C CYS A 137 22.72 -0.11 -16.33
N THR A 138 23.25 0.08 -17.54
CA THR A 138 24.60 0.63 -17.73
C THR A 138 24.70 2.06 -17.21
N HIS A 139 23.68 2.90 -17.45
CA HIS A 139 23.59 4.26 -16.94
C HIS A 139 23.57 4.30 -15.40
N CYS A 140 22.77 3.45 -14.75
CA CYS A 140 22.74 3.32 -13.30
C CYS A 140 24.09 2.85 -12.72
N MET A 141 24.79 1.93 -13.39
CA MET A 141 26.14 1.52 -13.01
C MET A 141 27.16 2.68 -13.07
N HIS A 142 27.08 3.53 -14.11
CA HIS A 142 27.91 4.75 -14.18
C HIS A 142 27.57 5.74 -13.06
N MET A 143 26.29 5.91 -12.73
CA MET A 143 25.87 6.76 -11.62
C MET A 143 26.49 6.29 -10.30
N LEU A 144 26.44 4.99 -10.03
CA LEU A 144 27.05 4.41 -8.83
C LEU A 144 28.57 4.65 -8.77
N VAL A 145 29.29 4.41 -9.88
CA VAL A 145 30.74 4.65 -9.97
C VAL A 145 31.07 6.14 -9.74
N LYS A 146 30.32 7.04 -10.37
CA LYS A 146 30.50 8.50 -10.22
C LYS A 146 30.29 8.94 -8.76
N CYS A 147 29.27 8.43 -8.09
CA CYS A 147 29.02 8.70 -6.68
C CYS A 147 30.13 8.13 -5.80
N CYS A 148 30.61 6.91 -6.10
CA CYS A 148 31.75 6.30 -5.40
C CYS A 148 32.99 7.19 -5.49
N HIS A 149 33.35 7.69 -6.69
CA HIS A 149 34.51 8.56 -6.86
C HIS A 149 34.41 9.84 -6.03
N GLU A 150 33.24 10.48 -6.08
CA GLU A 150 32.99 11.71 -5.33
C GLU A 150 33.08 11.47 -3.82
N LEU A 151 32.50 10.37 -3.32
CA LEU A 151 32.52 10.03 -1.91
C LEU A 151 33.90 9.58 -1.43
N CYS A 152 34.67 8.85 -2.24
CA CYS A 152 36.07 8.51 -1.97
C CYS A 152 36.91 9.78 -1.74
N ARG A 153 36.74 10.80 -2.59
CA ARG A 153 37.40 12.11 -2.40
C ARG A 153 36.93 12.81 -1.14
N ARG A 154 35.63 12.80 -0.83
CA ARG A 154 35.10 13.45 0.39
C ARG A 154 35.53 12.76 1.68
N THR A 155 35.58 11.43 1.70
CA THR A 155 35.94 10.66 2.89
C THR A 155 37.44 10.36 2.97
N GLN A 156 38.22 10.77 1.97
CA GLN A 156 39.66 10.47 1.85
C GLN A 156 39.96 8.97 1.95
N ARG A 157 39.12 8.15 1.33
CA ARG A 157 39.26 6.69 1.29
C ARG A 157 39.65 6.25 -0.11
N PRO A 158 40.61 5.32 -0.26
CA PRO A 158 41.06 4.88 -1.56
C PRO A 158 39.94 4.19 -2.33
N ALA A 159 39.12 3.35 -1.68
CA ALA A 159 38.03 2.60 -2.31
C ALA A 159 36.83 2.47 -1.35
N LEU A 160 35.64 2.25 -1.91
CA LEU A 160 34.40 1.97 -1.20
C LEU A 160 33.65 0.83 -1.90
N ASP A 161 32.99 -0.01 -1.12
CA ASP A 161 32.02 -1.00 -1.62
C ASP A 161 30.62 -0.41 -1.76
N PHE A 162 29.70 -1.10 -2.45
CA PHE A 162 28.35 -0.59 -2.70
C PHE A 162 27.62 -0.15 -1.42
N SER A 163 27.60 -0.99 -0.38
CA SER A 163 26.96 -0.62 0.89
C SER A 163 27.69 0.52 1.62
N GLU A 164 29.00 0.66 1.43
CA GLU A 164 29.80 1.77 2.00
C GLU A 164 29.60 3.08 1.24
N VAL A 165 29.38 3.02 -0.07
CA VAL A 165 29.00 4.18 -0.90
C VAL A 165 27.68 4.75 -0.38
N VAL A 166 26.70 3.91 -0.08
CA VAL A 166 25.40 4.34 0.48
C VAL A 166 25.59 4.93 1.88
N GLU A 167 26.36 4.26 2.75
CA GLU A 167 26.69 4.77 4.09
C GLU A 167 27.31 6.17 4.01
N ALA A 168 28.33 6.35 3.14
CA ALA A 168 29.04 7.60 2.96
C ALA A 168 28.15 8.69 2.34
N ALA A 169 27.27 8.33 1.39
CA ALA A 169 26.30 9.25 0.80
C ALA A 169 25.39 9.84 1.89
N PHE A 170 24.80 8.99 2.73
CA PHE A 170 23.94 9.42 3.82
C PHE A 170 24.71 10.21 4.89
N ALA A 171 25.92 9.77 5.26
CA ALA A 171 26.75 10.46 6.26
C ALA A 171 27.13 11.89 5.83
N THR A 172 27.37 12.10 4.53
CA THR A 172 27.78 13.39 3.98
C THR A 172 26.63 14.19 3.37
N GLY A 173 25.44 13.60 3.27
CA GLY A 173 24.23 14.16 2.69
C GLY A 173 23.50 15.18 3.58
N PRO A 174 22.19 15.43 3.35
CA PRO A 174 21.39 16.38 4.13
C PRO A 174 21.30 15.99 5.60
N SER A 175 21.23 16.99 6.48
CA SER A 175 21.34 16.81 7.94
C SER A 175 20.33 15.81 8.52
N ARG A 176 19.10 15.75 7.98
CA ARG A 176 18.07 14.82 8.45
C ARG A 176 18.34 13.36 8.08
N LEU A 177 19.08 13.10 7.00
CA LEU A 177 19.38 11.75 6.54
C LEU A 177 20.65 11.15 7.18
N ARG A 178 21.50 11.97 7.80
CA ARG A 178 22.78 11.52 8.37
C ARG A 178 22.63 10.46 9.45
N THR A 179 21.58 10.56 10.27
CA THR A 179 21.29 9.60 11.35
C THR A 179 21.03 8.19 10.81
N TYR A 180 20.60 8.05 9.56
CA TYR A 180 20.31 6.75 8.94
C TYR A 180 21.49 6.14 8.16
N SER A 181 22.68 6.74 8.19
CA SER A 181 23.84 6.28 7.43
C SER A 181 24.23 4.81 7.69
N HIS A 182 24.29 4.38 8.95
CA HIS A 182 24.58 2.98 9.27
C HIS A 182 23.42 2.06 8.89
N PHE A 183 22.19 2.53 9.04
CA PHE A 183 21.00 1.77 8.72
C PHE A 183 20.86 1.51 7.20
N SER A 184 21.15 2.52 6.36
CA SER A 184 21.13 2.37 4.90
C SER A 184 22.18 1.39 4.38
N LYS A 185 23.34 1.28 5.05
CA LYS A 185 24.34 0.22 4.81
C LYS A 185 23.76 -1.18 5.03
N ILE A 186 23.04 -1.38 6.13
CA ILE A 186 22.43 -2.67 6.49
C ILE A 186 21.43 -3.07 5.41
N ILE A 187 20.56 -2.15 4.99
CA ILE A 187 19.58 -2.40 3.91
C ILE A 187 20.28 -2.94 2.65
N VAL A 188 21.27 -2.22 2.12
CA VAL A 188 21.92 -2.64 0.86
C VAL A 188 22.59 -4.00 1.01
N ASN A 189 23.21 -4.28 2.16
CA ASN A 189 23.79 -5.59 2.45
C ASN A 189 22.73 -6.72 2.51
N VAL A 190 21.53 -6.43 3.03
CA VAL A 190 20.42 -7.40 3.03
C VAL A 190 19.94 -7.67 1.61
N PHE A 191 19.69 -6.65 0.79
CA PHE A 191 19.27 -6.82 -0.61
C PHE A 191 20.33 -7.57 -1.43
N LEU A 192 21.62 -7.29 -1.19
CA LEU A 192 22.73 -8.06 -1.78
C LEU A 192 22.68 -9.53 -1.33
N CYS A 193 22.37 -9.83 -0.06
CA CYS A 193 22.21 -11.21 0.40
C CYS A 193 21.03 -11.92 -0.26
N ILE A 194 19.87 -11.27 -0.30
CA ILE A 194 18.63 -11.83 -0.88
C ILE A 194 18.88 -12.17 -2.35
N THR A 195 19.45 -11.25 -3.11
CA THR A 195 19.77 -11.45 -4.53
C THR A 195 20.68 -12.67 -4.74
N GLN A 196 21.74 -12.78 -3.95
CA GLN A 196 22.74 -13.84 -4.10
C GLN A 196 22.25 -15.21 -3.61
N LEU A 197 21.45 -15.25 -2.54
CA LEU A 197 20.77 -16.47 -2.12
C LEU A 197 19.69 -16.88 -3.15
N GLY A 198 19.02 -15.91 -3.77
CA GLY A 198 18.12 -16.11 -4.91
C GLY A 198 18.82 -16.77 -6.10
N PHE A 199 20.02 -16.30 -6.46
CA PHE A 199 20.86 -16.95 -7.48
C PHE A 199 21.21 -18.39 -7.11
N CYS A 200 21.54 -18.64 -5.83
CA CYS A 200 21.80 -19.99 -5.33
C CYS A 200 20.57 -20.90 -5.48
N CYS A 201 19.35 -20.38 -5.26
CA CYS A 201 18.10 -21.13 -5.46
C CYS A 201 17.90 -21.49 -6.94
N VAL A 202 18.09 -20.53 -7.84
CA VAL A 202 18.03 -20.75 -9.30
C VAL A 202 19.02 -21.83 -9.74
N TYR A 203 20.22 -21.85 -9.16
CA TYR A 203 21.27 -22.83 -9.49
C TYR A 203 20.85 -24.24 -9.09
N PHE A 204 20.21 -24.42 -7.93
CA PHE A 204 19.64 -25.72 -7.52
C PHE A 204 18.63 -26.25 -8.53
N VAL A 205 17.63 -25.43 -8.87
CA VAL A 205 16.55 -25.81 -9.81
C VAL A 205 17.12 -26.07 -11.20
N PHE A 206 18.05 -25.24 -11.67
CA PHE A 206 18.68 -25.38 -12.98
C PHE A 206 19.45 -26.70 -13.13
N VAL A 207 20.31 -27.02 -12.16
CA VAL A 207 21.14 -28.23 -12.19
C VAL A 207 20.25 -29.46 -12.12
N ALA A 208 19.26 -29.46 -11.23
CA ALA A 208 18.29 -30.56 -11.12
C ALA A 208 17.51 -30.79 -12.43
N ALA A 209 17.01 -29.72 -13.07
CA ALA A 209 16.24 -29.82 -14.31
C ALA A 209 17.08 -30.37 -15.48
N ASN A 210 18.32 -29.90 -15.64
CA ASN A 210 19.20 -30.37 -16.73
C ASN A 210 19.67 -31.81 -16.52
N LEU A 211 19.96 -32.21 -15.28
CA LEU A 211 20.32 -33.60 -14.96
C LEU A 211 19.14 -34.56 -15.14
N SER A 212 17.92 -34.13 -14.78
CA SER A 212 16.70 -34.92 -14.96
C SER A 212 16.49 -35.30 -16.43
N GLU A 213 16.62 -34.35 -17.36
CA GLU A 213 16.48 -34.60 -18.81
C GLU A 213 17.56 -35.55 -19.37
N VAL A 214 18.79 -35.47 -18.85
CA VAL A 214 19.90 -36.36 -19.27
C VAL A 214 19.67 -37.79 -18.75
N VAL A 215 19.32 -37.94 -17.47
CA VAL A 215 19.08 -39.26 -16.85
C VAL A 215 17.87 -39.94 -17.48
N LYS A 216 16.81 -39.17 -17.76
CA LYS A 216 15.63 -39.68 -18.48
C LYS A 216 16.00 -40.22 -19.86
N HIS A 217 16.94 -39.60 -20.56
CA HIS A 217 17.38 -40.05 -21.88
C HIS A 217 18.23 -41.32 -21.83
N PHE A 218 19.25 -41.37 -20.98
CA PHE A 218 20.22 -42.49 -20.96
C PHE A 218 19.80 -43.69 -20.11
N LEU A 219 19.13 -43.43 -18.97
CA LEU A 219 18.76 -44.48 -18.01
C LEU A 219 17.26 -44.83 -18.08
N ASN A 220 16.47 -44.08 -18.84
CA ASN A 220 15.02 -44.27 -19.00
C ASN A 220 14.25 -44.28 -17.66
N VAL A 221 14.81 -43.65 -16.63
CA VAL A 221 14.20 -43.50 -15.31
C VAL A 221 13.54 -42.13 -15.23
N ASN A 222 12.26 -42.09 -14.88
CA ASN A 222 11.49 -40.85 -14.73
C ASN A 222 11.33 -40.53 -13.24
N LEU A 223 12.30 -39.81 -12.65
CA LEU A 223 12.25 -39.35 -11.26
C LEU A 223 11.72 -37.91 -11.18
N SER A 224 11.08 -37.56 -10.08
CA SER A 224 10.63 -36.18 -9.81
C SER A 224 11.82 -35.23 -9.66
N VAL A 225 11.67 -33.97 -10.07
CA VAL A 225 12.69 -32.92 -9.93
C VAL A 225 13.12 -32.75 -8.47
N HIS A 226 12.21 -32.94 -7.52
CA HIS A 226 12.49 -32.93 -6.08
C HIS A 226 13.52 -33.98 -5.65
N THR A 227 13.52 -35.15 -6.30
CA THR A 227 14.53 -36.20 -6.04
C THR A 227 15.92 -35.74 -6.48
N TYR A 228 16.01 -35.06 -7.63
CA TYR A 228 17.27 -34.47 -8.09
C TYR A 228 17.75 -33.32 -7.20
N LEU A 229 16.83 -32.47 -6.72
CA LEU A 229 17.15 -31.43 -5.74
C LEU A 229 17.76 -32.05 -4.47
N MET A 230 17.14 -33.11 -3.93
CA MET A 230 17.67 -33.81 -2.74
C MET A 230 19.04 -34.46 -2.99
N MET A 231 19.24 -35.05 -4.17
CA MET A 231 20.56 -35.59 -4.55
C MET A 231 21.63 -34.50 -4.65
N MET A 232 21.26 -33.26 -5.00
CA MET A 232 22.20 -32.13 -5.12
C MET A 232 22.52 -31.46 -3.78
N LEU A 233 21.72 -31.64 -2.73
CA LEU A 233 21.94 -31.00 -1.43
C LEU A 233 23.32 -31.32 -0.84
N VAL A 234 23.67 -32.61 -0.77
CA VAL A 234 24.95 -33.04 -0.18
C VAL A 234 26.17 -32.52 -0.97
N PRO A 235 26.21 -32.67 -2.32
CA PRO A 235 27.26 -32.06 -3.14
C PRO A 235 27.40 -30.54 -2.95
N MET A 236 26.29 -29.79 -2.87
CA MET A 236 26.32 -28.33 -2.70
C MET A 236 26.83 -27.91 -1.31
N ILE A 237 26.48 -28.65 -0.24
CA ILE A 237 27.03 -28.43 1.11
C ILE A 237 28.55 -28.65 1.09
N MET A 238 29.02 -29.74 0.48
CA MET A 238 30.46 -30.05 0.40
C MET A 238 31.24 -28.98 -0.38
N LEU A 239 30.67 -28.47 -1.47
CA LEU A 239 31.27 -27.37 -2.23
C LEU A 239 31.36 -26.08 -1.39
N ASN A 240 30.36 -25.81 -0.55
CA ASN A 240 30.30 -24.63 0.30
C ASN A 240 31.33 -24.61 1.45
N TRP A 241 31.74 -25.79 1.90
CA TRP A 241 32.76 -25.93 2.93
C TRP A 241 34.15 -25.47 2.46
N VAL A 242 34.35 -25.23 1.16
CA VAL A 242 35.55 -24.60 0.61
C VAL A 242 35.53 -23.11 0.93
N LYS A 243 36.14 -22.73 2.06
CA LYS A 243 36.17 -21.33 2.54
C LYS A 243 37.09 -20.42 1.75
N ASN A 244 38.18 -20.97 1.21
CA ASN A 244 39.23 -20.17 0.60
C ASN A 244 39.01 -20.06 -0.92
N LEU A 245 38.72 -18.83 -1.35
CA LEU A 245 38.42 -18.47 -2.73
C LEU A 245 39.51 -18.91 -3.71
N LYS A 246 40.78 -18.98 -3.28
CA LYS A 246 41.93 -19.45 -4.09
C LYS A 246 41.70 -20.85 -4.67
N TYR A 247 41.02 -21.73 -3.94
CA TYR A 247 40.71 -23.08 -4.43
C TYR A 247 39.48 -23.11 -5.34
N LEU A 248 38.58 -22.12 -5.25
CA LEU A 248 37.41 -21.98 -6.12
C LEU A 248 37.75 -21.30 -7.46
N THR A 249 38.78 -20.45 -7.51
CA THR A 249 39.19 -19.74 -8.74
C THR A 249 39.48 -20.64 -9.95
N PRO A 250 40.34 -21.69 -9.88
CA PRO A 250 40.61 -22.55 -11.04
C PRO A 250 39.38 -23.36 -11.47
N VAL A 251 38.54 -23.74 -10.50
CA VAL A 251 37.29 -24.46 -10.72
C VAL A 251 36.28 -23.57 -11.45
N SER A 252 36.20 -22.30 -11.07
CA SER A 252 35.35 -21.31 -11.71
C SER A 252 35.83 -20.89 -13.11
N LEU A 253 37.15 -20.92 -13.37
CA LEU A 253 37.70 -20.75 -14.72
C LEU A 253 37.28 -21.92 -15.64
N PHE A 254 37.36 -23.15 -15.14
CA PHE A 254 36.87 -24.31 -15.87
C PHE A 254 35.36 -24.22 -16.15
N ALA A 255 34.56 -23.81 -15.18
CA ALA A 255 33.13 -23.56 -15.35
C ALA A 255 32.82 -22.50 -16.44
N ALA A 256 33.61 -21.42 -16.50
CA ALA A 256 33.45 -20.39 -17.52
C ALA A 256 33.73 -20.92 -18.93
N ILE A 257 34.77 -21.75 -19.12
CA ILE A 257 35.07 -22.39 -20.41
C ILE A 257 33.91 -23.29 -20.85
N LEU A 258 33.37 -24.12 -19.94
CA LEU A 258 32.20 -24.96 -20.21
C LEU A 258 30.97 -24.12 -20.59
N THR A 259 30.77 -22.99 -19.93
CA THR A 259 29.66 -22.07 -20.21
C THR A 259 29.77 -21.48 -21.62
N VAL A 260 30.96 -21.02 -22.02
CA VAL A 260 31.19 -20.47 -23.37
C VAL A 260 30.97 -21.53 -24.45
N ILE A 261 31.52 -22.74 -24.26
CA ILE A 261 31.34 -23.85 -25.21
C ILE A 261 29.87 -24.27 -25.28
N GLY A 262 29.21 -24.45 -24.14
CA GLY A 262 27.81 -24.84 -24.05
C GLY A 262 26.88 -23.80 -24.70
N LEU A 263 27.13 -22.51 -24.46
CA LEU A 263 26.37 -21.42 -25.09
C LEU A 263 26.60 -21.38 -26.61
N GLY A 264 27.85 -21.56 -27.08
CA GLY A 264 28.16 -21.59 -28.50
C GLY A 264 27.43 -22.72 -29.25
N ILE A 265 27.38 -23.92 -28.66
CA ILE A 265 26.63 -25.05 -29.24
C ILE A 265 25.12 -24.81 -29.16
N THR A 266 24.62 -24.23 -28.05
CA THR A 266 23.21 -23.83 -27.93
C THR A 266 22.83 -22.84 -29.04
N PHE A 267 23.69 -21.86 -29.32
CA PHE A 267 23.51 -20.89 -30.38
C PHE A 267 23.50 -21.54 -31.77
N PHE A 268 24.39 -22.51 -31.99
CA PHE A 268 24.38 -23.33 -33.21
C PHE A 268 23.04 -24.02 -33.43
N TYR A 269 22.44 -24.63 -32.40
CA TYR A 269 21.09 -25.17 -32.53
C TYR A 269 20.05 -24.08 -32.81
N MET A 270 20.09 -22.95 -32.09
CA MET A 270 19.10 -21.87 -32.28
C MET A 270 19.05 -21.31 -33.70
N LEU A 271 20.18 -21.25 -34.41
CA LEU A 271 20.24 -20.71 -35.77
C LEU A 271 19.83 -21.71 -36.86
N GLN A 272 19.62 -22.98 -36.53
CA GLN A 272 19.20 -23.98 -37.51
C GLN A 272 17.69 -23.96 -37.75
N GLY A 273 17.31 -23.88 -39.03
CA GLY A 273 15.92 -24.02 -39.47
C GLY A 273 15.01 -22.90 -38.98
N LEU A 274 15.52 -21.66 -38.93
CA LEU A 274 14.77 -20.51 -38.42
C LEU A 274 13.48 -20.27 -39.23
N PRO A 275 12.31 -20.21 -38.57
CA PRO A 275 11.05 -19.88 -39.23
C PRO A 275 10.98 -18.38 -39.55
N LYS A 276 9.97 -17.99 -40.33
CA LYS A 276 9.72 -16.57 -40.61
C LYS A 276 9.27 -15.85 -39.33
N THR A 277 9.66 -14.59 -39.16
CA THR A 277 9.27 -13.78 -37.97
C THR A 277 7.76 -13.65 -37.75
N SER A 278 6.94 -13.92 -38.78
CA SER A 278 5.48 -13.98 -38.68
C SER A 278 4.95 -15.20 -37.90
N THR A 279 5.78 -16.18 -37.55
CA THR A 279 5.35 -17.38 -36.83
C THR A 279 5.29 -17.21 -35.31
N VAL A 280 5.77 -16.09 -34.78
CA VAL A 280 5.78 -15.78 -33.35
C VAL A 280 5.11 -14.44 -33.10
N HIS A 281 4.63 -14.21 -31.87
CA HIS A 281 3.94 -12.98 -31.53
C HIS A 281 4.90 -11.79 -31.53
N ALA A 282 4.53 -10.72 -32.25
CA ALA A 282 5.28 -9.47 -32.24
C ALA A 282 5.16 -8.75 -30.87
N PHE A 283 4.01 -8.87 -30.22
CA PHE A 283 3.67 -8.27 -28.93
C PHE A 283 2.92 -9.33 -28.09
N ALA A 284 3.29 -9.47 -26.82
CA ALA A 284 2.58 -10.30 -25.85
C ALA A 284 1.49 -9.52 -25.10
N SER A 285 0.73 -10.20 -24.24
CA SER A 285 -0.28 -9.59 -23.40
C SER A 285 0.35 -8.69 -22.33
N TRP A 286 -0.32 -7.60 -21.97
CA TRP A 286 0.07 -6.71 -20.86
C TRP A 286 0.29 -7.47 -19.55
N LYS A 287 -0.46 -8.56 -19.33
CA LYS A 287 -0.34 -9.43 -18.14
C LYS A 287 0.98 -10.19 -18.03
N GLN A 288 1.69 -10.39 -19.15
CA GLN A 288 2.94 -11.18 -19.20
C GLN A 288 4.20 -10.31 -19.11
N LEU A 289 4.06 -9.00 -19.31
CA LEU A 289 5.18 -8.05 -19.26
C LEU A 289 5.92 -8.00 -17.91
N PRO A 290 5.27 -8.15 -16.73
CA PRO A 290 5.98 -8.27 -15.46
C PRO A 290 7.03 -9.39 -15.44
N LEU A 291 6.66 -10.58 -15.95
CA LEU A 291 7.56 -11.73 -16.03
C LEU A 291 8.74 -11.48 -16.98
N TYR A 292 8.51 -10.72 -18.05
CA TYR A 292 9.58 -10.27 -18.95
C TYR A 292 10.56 -9.35 -18.23
N PHE A 293 10.07 -8.28 -17.59
CA PHE A 293 10.95 -7.29 -16.97
C PHE A 293 11.70 -7.89 -15.78
N GLY A 294 11.07 -8.70 -14.94
CA GLY A 294 11.75 -9.42 -13.85
C GLY A 294 12.88 -10.31 -14.38
N THR A 295 12.61 -11.12 -15.41
CA THR A 295 13.64 -11.98 -16.02
C THR A 295 14.75 -11.17 -16.71
N ALA A 296 14.41 -10.06 -17.36
CA ALA A 296 15.37 -9.17 -18.02
C ALA A 296 16.28 -8.45 -17.01
N ILE A 297 15.72 -7.91 -15.92
CA ILE A 297 16.47 -7.27 -14.83
C ILE A 297 17.40 -8.28 -14.17
N TYR A 298 16.90 -9.48 -13.85
CA TYR A 298 17.73 -10.58 -13.34
C TYR A 298 18.93 -10.87 -14.26
N ALA A 299 18.73 -10.85 -15.58
CA ALA A 299 19.82 -11.11 -16.53
C ALA A 299 20.83 -9.96 -16.59
N PHE A 300 20.40 -8.71 -16.46
CA PHE A 300 21.29 -7.55 -16.40
C PHE A 300 21.85 -7.26 -15.00
N GLU A 301 21.56 -8.12 -14.02
CA GLU A 301 22.00 -7.95 -12.64
C GLU A 301 23.51 -8.24 -12.51
N GLY A 302 24.29 -7.17 -12.47
CA GLY A 302 25.73 -7.21 -12.21
C GLY A 302 26.23 -6.05 -11.36
N ILE A 303 25.35 -5.25 -10.76
CA ILE A 303 25.74 -4.01 -10.08
C ILE A 303 26.67 -4.26 -8.89
N GLY A 304 26.50 -5.40 -8.19
CA GLY A 304 27.35 -5.79 -7.05
C GLY A 304 28.81 -6.08 -7.40
N VAL A 305 29.14 -6.35 -8.68
CA VAL A 305 30.54 -6.60 -9.11
C VAL A 305 31.22 -5.36 -9.70
N ILE A 306 30.48 -4.28 -9.97
CA ILE A 306 31.01 -3.10 -10.67
C ILE A 306 32.08 -2.38 -9.86
N LEU A 307 31.78 -2.03 -8.61
CA LEU A 307 32.73 -1.33 -7.75
C LEU A 307 33.95 -2.19 -7.39
N PRO A 308 33.80 -3.48 -6.99
CA PRO A 308 34.96 -4.35 -6.79
C PRO A 308 35.85 -4.48 -8.02
N LEU A 309 35.28 -4.55 -9.24
CA LEU A 309 36.06 -4.65 -10.46
C LEU A 309 36.87 -3.39 -10.73
N GLU A 310 36.24 -2.21 -10.64
CA GLU A 310 36.95 -0.93 -10.77
C GLU A 310 38.03 -0.77 -9.70
N ASN A 311 37.72 -1.13 -8.45
CA ASN A 311 38.63 -0.99 -7.32
C ASN A 311 39.96 -1.77 -7.50
N ASN A 312 39.95 -2.80 -8.34
CA ASN A 312 41.10 -3.65 -8.62
C ASN A 312 41.76 -3.39 -9.99
N MET A 313 41.32 -2.37 -10.72
CA MET A 313 41.92 -2.01 -12.01
C MET A 313 43.26 -1.30 -11.85
N LYS A 314 44.19 -1.61 -12.74
CA LYS A 314 45.45 -0.85 -12.87
C LYS A 314 45.21 0.63 -13.20
N ASN A 315 44.22 0.90 -14.05
CA ASN A 315 43.86 2.22 -14.55
C ASN A 315 42.34 2.44 -14.38
N PRO A 316 41.85 2.80 -13.19
CA PRO A 316 40.40 2.93 -12.93
C PRO A 316 39.72 3.97 -13.84
N GLN A 317 40.45 4.99 -14.31
CA GLN A 317 39.95 5.97 -15.27
C GLN A 317 39.48 5.38 -16.62
N ASP A 318 39.99 4.20 -17.00
CA ASP A 318 39.60 3.52 -18.23
C ASP A 318 38.25 2.78 -18.10
N PHE A 319 37.65 2.76 -16.90
CA PHE A 319 36.44 2.00 -16.63
C PHE A 319 35.19 2.64 -17.25
N GLY A 320 34.98 3.94 -17.01
CA GLY A 320 33.74 4.67 -17.31
C GLY A 320 33.64 5.37 -18.67
N GLY A 321 34.71 5.41 -19.48
CA GLY A 321 34.70 6.14 -20.77
C GLY A 321 33.68 5.59 -21.79
N CYS A 322 33.38 6.35 -22.86
CA CYS A 322 32.46 5.90 -23.93
C CYS A 322 32.87 4.57 -24.57
N THR A 323 34.18 4.31 -24.70
CA THR A 323 34.77 3.02 -25.10
C THR A 323 35.49 2.35 -23.92
N GLY A 324 35.11 2.71 -22.70
CA GLY A 324 35.66 2.18 -21.46
C GLY A 324 35.24 0.72 -21.23
N VAL A 325 35.85 0.10 -20.23
CA VAL A 325 35.64 -1.31 -19.91
C VAL A 325 34.18 -1.62 -19.61
N LEU A 326 33.49 -0.76 -18.85
CA LEU A 326 32.09 -0.95 -18.48
C LEU A 326 31.16 -0.92 -19.70
N ASN A 327 31.24 0.14 -20.51
CA ASN A 327 30.39 0.32 -21.70
C ASN A 327 30.63 -0.79 -22.73
N THR A 328 31.89 -1.13 -23.00
CA THR A 328 32.24 -2.19 -23.95
C THR A 328 31.69 -3.54 -23.49
N GLY A 329 31.85 -3.87 -22.20
CA GLY A 329 31.32 -5.10 -21.63
C GLY A 329 29.79 -5.17 -21.68
N MET A 330 29.09 -4.11 -21.25
CA MET A 330 27.64 -4.11 -21.21
C MET A 330 26.98 -4.10 -22.60
N VAL A 331 27.62 -3.48 -23.61
CA VAL A 331 27.16 -3.59 -25.02
C VAL A 331 27.28 -5.03 -25.52
N ILE A 332 28.37 -5.74 -25.19
CA ILE A 332 28.53 -7.15 -25.53
C ILE A 332 27.43 -7.99 -24.84
N VAL A 333 27.16 -7.73 -23.56
CA VAL A 333 26.10 -8.41 -22.79
C VAL A 333 24.72 -8.16 -23.43
N ALA A 334 24.35 -6.91 -23.67
CA ALA A 334 23.06 -6.56 -24.25
C ALA A 334 22.86 -7.16 -25.66
N ALA A 335 23.91 -7.13 -26.50
CA ALA A 335 23.88 -7.75 -27.82
C ALA A 335 23.69 -9.27 -27.73
N LEU A 336 24.39 -9.92 -26.80
CA LEU A 336 24.31 -11.36 -26.59
C LEU A 336 22.93 -11.77 -26.06
N TYR A 337 22.36 -11.04 -25.11
CA TYR A 337 21.01 -11.30 -24.57
C TYR A 337 19.93 -11.11 -25.61
N THR A 338 20.02 -10.03 -26.38
CA THR A 338 19.11 -9.77 -27.49
C THR A 338 19.19 -10.89 -28.52
N ALA A 339 20.41 -11.34 -28.88
CA ALA A 339 20.59 -12.43 -29.85
C ALA A 339 20.01 -13.76 -29.34
N VAL A 340 20.33 -14.15 -28.11
CA VAL A 340 19.83 -15.40 -27.52
C VAL A 340 18.31 -15.35 -27.35
N GLY A 341 17.76 -14.26 -26.82
CA GLY A 341 16.31 -14.06 -26.67
C GLY A 341 15.57 -14.07 -28.00
N PHE A 342 16.04 -13.29 -28.98
CA PHE A 342 15.42 -13.18 -30.29
C PHE A 342 15.43 -14.51 -31.04
N PHE A 343 16.60 -15.14 -31.22
CA PHE A 343 16.70 -16.37 -32.00
C PHE A 343 16.11 -17.57 -31.26
N GLY A 344 16.19 -17.58 -29.92
CA GLY A 344 15.56 -18.61 -29.09
C GLY A 344 14.04 -18.57 -29.19
N TYR A 345 13.43 -17.38 -29.02
CA TYR A 345 11.98 -17.24 -29.16
C TYR A 345 11.53 -17.44 -30.62
N LEU A 346 12.26 -16.91 -31.60
CA LEU A 346 11.93 -17.13 -33.01
C LEU A 346 11.94 -18.61 -33.39
N LYS A 347 12.90 -19.40 -32.89
CA LYS A 347 12.99 -20.83 -33.21
C LYS A 347 11.90 -21.66 -32.52
N TYR A 348 11.67 -21.43 -31.23
CA TYR A 348 10.82 -22.32 -30.42
C TYR A 348 9.41 -21.76 -30.16
N GLY A 349 9.15 -20.48 -30.43
CA GLY A 349 7.85 -19.83 -30.22
C GLY A 349 7.32 -20.03 -28.81
N ASP A 350 6.04 -20.38 -28.69
CA ASP A 350 5.42 -20.66 -27.39
C ASP A 350 5.86 -22.00 -26.76
N ALA A 351 6.64 -22.81 -27.50
CA ALA A 351 7.22 -24.05 -26.98
C ALA A 351 8.54 -23.83 -26.22
N VAL A 352 9.02 -22.59 -26.07
CA VAL A 352 10.13 -22.26 -25.16
C VAL A 352 9.80 -22.80 -23.76
N LYS A 353 10.69 -23.63 -23.21
CA LYS A 353 10.54 -24.17 -21.86
C LYS A 353 10.96 -23.10 -20.85
N VAL A 354 10.15 -22.98 -19.80
CA VAL A 354 10.23 -21.92 -18.79
C VAL A 354 11.60 -21.92 -18.10
N GLY A 355 12.23 -20.74 -18.01
CA GLY A 355 13.47 -20.49 -17.27
C GLY A 355 14.79 -20.95 -17.91
N SER A 356 14.81 -21.82 -18.94
CA SER A 356 16.06 -22.14 -19.64
C SER A 356 15.93 -22.76 -21.03
N ILE A 357 16.65 -22.18 -21.99
CA ILE A 357 16.77 -22.67 -23.37
C ILE A 357 17.45 -24.03 -23.52
N THR A 358 18.27 -24.47 -22.56
CA THR A 358 18.95 -25.79 -22.64
C THR A 358 17.96 -26.95 -22.58
N LEU A 359 16.79 -26.72 -21.98
CA LEU A 359 15.71 -27.69 -21.88
C LEU A 359 14.94 -27.87 -23.20
N ASN A 360 15.08 -26.92 -24.15
CA ASN A 360 14.49 -26.98 -25.49
C ASN A 360 15.35 -27.72 -26.53
N LEU A 361 16.62 -28.00 -26.20
CA LEU A 361 17.50 -28.73 -27.12
C LEU A 361 16.97 -30.15 -27.41
N PRO A 362 17.21 -30.69 -28.61
CA PRO A 362 16.65 -31.99 -29.00
C PRO A 362 17.21 -33.12 -28.14
N SER A 363 16.35 -33.80 -27.37
CA SER A 363 16.78 -34.85 -26.43
C SER A 363 17.38 -36.09 -27.11
N GLY A 364 17.17 -36.30 -28.42
CA GLY A 364 17.74 -37.44 -29.15
C GLY A 364 19.18 -37.26 -29.64
N ASP A 365 19.75 -36.07 -29.54
CA ASP A 365 21.10 -35.76 -30.02
C ASP A 365 22.12 -35.79 -28.88
N ILE A 366 23.21 -36.51 -29.07
CA ILE A 366 24.31 -36.62 -28.09
C ILE A 366 24.91 -35.24 -27.80
N LEU A 367 25.02 -34.39 -28.84
CA LEU A 367 25.60 -33.06 -28.69
C LEU A 367 24.73 -32.14 -27.80
N ALA A 368 23.40 -32.26 -27.90
CA ALA A 368 22.46 -31.57 -27.02
C ALA A 368 22.54 -32.05 -25.55
N GLN A 369 22.72 -33.36 -25.33
CA GLN A 369 22.91 -33.92 -23.99
C GLN A 369 24.24 -33.47 -23.37
N CYS A 370 25.31 -33.40 -24.17
CA CYS A 370 26.59 -32.84 -23.74
C CYS A 370 26.43 -31.39 -23.26
N VAL A 371 25.64 -30.56 -23.95
CA VAL A 371 25.37 -29.18 -23.50
C VAL A 371 24.69 -29.15 -22.12
N ARG A 372 23.65 -29.96 -21.90
CA ARG A 372 22.95 -30.02 -20.59
C ARG A 372 23.89 -30.40 -19.46
N ILE A 373 24.77 -31.39 -19.68
CA ILE A 373 25.77 -31.81 -18.70
C ILE A 373 26.80 -30.71 -18.47
N MET A 374 27.37 -30.12 -19.54
CA MET A 374 28.37 -29.06 -19.44
C MET A 374 27.83 -27.85 -18.69
N MET A 375 26.59 -27.43 -18.97
CA MET A 375 25.95 -26.30 -18.29
C MET A 375 25.58 -26.62 -16.84
N ALA A 376 25.08 -27.83 -16.56
CA ALA A 376 24.81 -28.26 -15.19
C ALA A 376 26.09 -28.29 -14.34
N VAL A 377 27.19 -28.82 -14.88
CA VAL A 377 28.50 -28.83 -14.21
C VAL A 377 29.02 -27.40 -14.03
N ALA A 378 28.94 -26.55 -15.07
CA ALA A 378 29.40 -25.17 -14.98
C ALA A 378 28.68 -24.38 -13.89
N ILE A 379 27.35 -24.50 -13.80
CA ILE A 379 26.54 -23.78 -12.81
C ILE A 379 26.73 -24.37 -11.41
N PHE A 380 26.82 -25.70 -11.28
CA PHE A 380 27.19 -26.36 -10.02
C PHE A 380 28.52 -25.83 -9.47
N LEU A 381 29.56 -25.79 -10.32
CA LEU A 381 30.89 -25.30 -9.93
C LEU A 381 30.92 -23.78 -9.65
N SER A 382 29.96 -23.02 -10.20
CA SER A 382 29.82 -21.58 -9.97
C SER A 382 29.03 -21.26 -8.70
N TYR A 383 28.34 -22.23 -8.09
CA TYR A 383 27.55 -22.06 -6.86
C TYR A 383 28.40 -21.54 -5.69
N GLY A 384 29.56 -22.15 -5.45
CA GLY A 384 30.45 -21.76 -4.36
C GLY A 384 30.94 -20.31 -4.46
N LEU A 385 30.99 -19.76 -5.67
CA LEU A 385 31.37 -18.36 -5.92
C LEU A 385 30.22 -17.41 -5.55
N GLN A 386 28.98 -17.69 -5.98
CA GLN A 386 27.82 -16.85 -5.64
C GLN A 386 27.50 -16.87 -4.15
N PHE A 387 27.70 -18.02 -3.50
CA PHE A 387 27.45 -18.15 -2.07
C PHE A 387 28.46 -17.39 -1.19
N TYR A 388 29.63 -17.05 -1.73
CA TYR A 388 30.66 -16.36 -0.99
C TYR A 388 30.20 -14.98 -0.49
N VAL A 389 29.38 -14.27 -1.28
CA VAL A 389 28.88 -12.94 -0.95
C VAL A 389 27.93 -12.95 0.26
N PRO A 390 26.87 -13.78 0.33
CA PRO A 390 26.05 -13.94 1.53
C PRO A 390 26.88 -14.28 2.77
N MET A 391 27.90 -15.13 2.64
CA MET A 391 28.73 -15.51 3.77
C MET A 391 29.52 -14.32 4.33
N ASN A 392 30.06 -13.46 3.47
CA ASN A 392 30.81 -12.27 3.90
C ASN A 392 29.92 -11.21 4.56
N VAL A 393 28.62 -11.22 4.28
CA VAL A 393 27.67 -10.31 4.93
C VAL A 393 27.16 -10.88 6.26
N VAL A 394 26.78 -12.17 6.30
CA VAL A 394 26.16 -12.78 7.49
C VAL A 394 27.22 -13.18 8.54
N TRP A 395 28.41 -13.63 8.12
CA TRP A 395 29.44 -14.08 9.06
C TRP A 395 29.89 -13.01 10.06
N PRO A 396 30.16 -11.75 9.65
CA PRO A 396 30.54 -10.70 10.59
C PRO A 396 29.44 -10.35 11.61
N MET A 397 28.17 -10.64 11.33
CA MET A 397 27.06 -10.45 12.27
C MET A 397 27.02 -11.56 13.33
N VAL A 398 27.37 -12.79 12.96
CA VAL A 398 27.33 -13.96 13.85
C VAL A 398 28.62 -14.12 14.66
N LYS A 399 29.79 -13.86 14.05
CA LYS A 399 31.11 -14.06 14.66
C LYS A 399 31.28 -13.39 16.04
N PRO A 400 30.82 -12.15 16.30
CA PRO A 400 30.97 -11.48 17.60
C PRO A 400 30.23 -12.20 18.75
N HIS A 401 29.18 -12.96 18.43
CA HIS A 401 28.38 -13.71 19.39
C HIS A 401 29.04 -15.04 19.81
N LEU A 402 30.16 -15.42 19.19
CA LEU A 402 30.88 -16.66 19.43
C LEU A 402 32.22 -16.38 20.12
N THR A 403 32.37 -16.82 21.38
CA THR A 403 33.46 -16.41 22.28
C THR A 403 34.76 -17.22 22.18
N SER A 404 34.73 -18.43 21.60
CA SER A 404 35.91 -19.31 21.47
C SER A 404 36.26 -19.57 20.01
N GLU A 405 37.55 -19.64 19.67
CA GLU A 405 38.04 -19.96 18.31
C GLU A 405 37.47 -21.29 17.80
N LYS A 406 37.31 -22.29 18.68
CA LYS A 406 36.72 -23.58 18.32
C LYS A 406 35.23 -23.45 17.97
N THR A 407 34.50 -22.61 18.71
CA THR A 407 33.09 -22.32 18.48
C THR A 407 32.90 -21.44 17.24
N GLN A 408 33.82 -20.52 16.95
CA GLN A 408 33.83 -19.75 15.69
C GLN A 408 34.10 -20.66 14.48
N PHE A 409 35.08 -21.56 14.58
CA PHE A 409 35.37 -22.51 13.50
C PHE A 409 34.17 -23.39 13.17
N ILE A 410 33.54 -23.99 14.19
CA ILE A 410 32.33 -24.82 14.04
C ILE A 410 31.14 -23.97 13.57
N GLY A 411 30.94 -22.80 14.19
CA GLY A 411 29.84 -21.89 13.88
C GLY A 411 29.83 -21.44 12.42
N GLU A 412 30.99 -21.22 11.81
CA GLU A 412 31.07 -20.87 10.39
C GLU A 412 30.60 -22.02 9.47
N TYR A 413 30.98 -23.27 9.76
CA TYR A 413 30.51 -24.43 8.97
C TYR A 413 29.01 -24.70 9.20
N VAL A 414 28.53 -24.51 10.42
CA VAL A 414 27.10 -24.61 10.75
C VAL A 414 26.31 -23.57 9.97
N LEU A 415 26.74 -22.31 9.98
CA LEU A 415 26.07 -21.22 9.27
C LEU A 415 26.07 -21.44 7.75
N ARG A 416 27.20 -21.84 7.17
CA ARG A 416 27.30 -22.20 5.75
C ARG A 416 26.31 -23.31 5.38
N THR A 417 26.27 -24.37 6.20
CA THR A 417 25.37 -25.50 5.97
C THR A 417 23.90 -25.08 6.10
N PHE A 418 23.58 -24.28 7.12
CA PHE A 418 22.24 -23.74 7.32
C PHE A 418 21.76 -22.90 6.14
N LEU A 419 22.58 -21.97 5.65
CA LEU A 419 22.23 -21.12 4.50
C LEU A 419 22.09 -21.93 3.20
N VAL A 420 22.83 -23.03 3.01
CA VAL A 420 22.61 -23.96 1.88
C VAL A 420 21.29 -24.73 2.03
N ILE A 421 20.93 -25.14 3.24
CA ILE A 421 19.63 -25.80 3.51
C ILE A 421 18.48 -24.83 3.27
N LEU A 422 18.65 -23.56 3.64
CA LEU A 422 17.67 -22.50 3.37
C LEU A 422 17.44 -22.31 1.86
N THR A 423 18.51 -22.18 1.06
CA THR A 423 18.38 -22.03 -0.39
C THR A 423 17.82 -23.29 -1.06
N PHE A 424 18.14 -24.48 -0.53
CA PHE A 424 17.51 -25.73 -0.96
C PHE A 424 16.01 -25.76 -0.65
N ALA A 425 15.59 -25.35 0.56
CA ALA A 425 14.20 -25.33 0.96
C ALA A 425 13.37 -24.38 0.07
N LEU A 426 13.90 -23.18 -0.21
CA LEU A 426 13.29 -22.23 -1.13
C LEU A 426 13.19 -22.79 -2.56
N ALA A 427 14.26 -23.43 -3.06
CA ALA A 427 14.26 -24.08 -4.38
C ALA A 427 13.29 -25.28 -4.47
N ALA A 428 13.07 -25.99 -3.36
CA ALA A 428 12.12 -27.09 -3.29
C ALA A 428 10.67 -26.61 -3.16
N ALA A 429 10.44 -25.46 -2.54
CA ALA A 429 9.10 -24.86 -2.41
C ALA A 429 8.57 -24.33 -3.74
N ILE A 430 9.43 -23.73 -4.58
CA ILE A 430 9.08 -23.25 -5.92
C ILE A 430 10.01 -23.89 -6.97
N PRO A 431 9.77 -25.14 -7.39
CA PRO A 431 10.61 -25.82 -8.38
C PRO A 431 10.34 -25.33 -9.82
N ASN A 432 9.86 -24.09 -10.00
CA ASN A 432 9.66 -23.43 -11.29
C ASN A 432 10.79 -22.43 -11.54
N LEU A 433 11.67 -22.76 -12.49
CA LEU A 433 12.87 -21.99 -12.77
C LEU A 433 12.58 -20.54 -13.22
N GLY A 434 11.55 -20.32 -14.05
CA GLY A 434 11.21 -18.99 -14.55
C GLY A 434 10.59 -18.08 -13.49
N ALA A 435 9.72 -18.64 -12.64
CA ALA A 435 9.11 -17.90 -11.54
C ALA A 435 10.15 -17.39 -10.53
N VAL A 436 11.09 -18.26 -10.11
CA VAL A 436 12.17 -17.87 -9.18
C VAL A 436 13.09 -16.83 -9.81
N ILE A 437 13.44 -16.97 -11.09
CA ILE A 437 14.27 -15.98 -11.81
C ILE A 437 13.57 -14.62 -11.87
N SER A 438 12.30 -14.59 -12.28
CA SER A 438 11.53 -13.35 -12.40
C SER A 438 11.31 -12.69 -11.05
N LEU A 439 11.09 -13.47 -9.98
CA LEU A 439 10.90 -12.98 -8.62
C LEU A 439 12.16 -12.27 -8.09
N VAL A 440 13.31 -12.94 -8.15
CA VAL A 440 14.59 -12.37 -7.69
C VAL A 440 14.91 -11.10 -8.47
N GLY A 441 14.60 -11.11 -9.77
CA GLY A 441 14.76 -9.97 -10.66
C GLY A 441 13.84 -8.78 -10.35
N ALA A 442 12.56 -9.04 -10.11
CA ALA A 442 11.55 -8.01 -9.86
C ALA A 442 11.71 -7.35 -8.48
N VAL A 443 12.01 -8.14 -7.44
CA VAL A 443 12.15 -7.64 -6.07
C VAL A 443 13.58 -7.16 -5.85
N SER A 444 14.52 -8.07 -5.63
CA SER A 444 15.84 -7.69 -5.10
C SER A 444 16.78 -7.03 -6.12
N SER A 445 16.78 -7.49 -7.37
CA SER A 445 17.68 -6.94 -8.41
C SER A 445 17.23 -5.57 -8.90
N SER A 446 15.91 -5.33 -9.01
CA SER A 446 15.40 -4.02 -9.42
C SER A 446 15.75 -2.94 -8.39
N THR A 447 15.64 -3.24 -7.09
CA THR A 447 16.02 -2.31 -6.02
C THR A 447 17.50 -1.95 -6.09
N LEU A 448 18.37 -2.95 -6.29
CA LEU A 448 19.81 -2.75 -6.35
C LEU A 448 20.25 -2.01 -7.62
N ALA A 449 19.75 -2.43 -8.78
CA ALA A 449 20.23 -1.95 -10.07
C ALA A 449 19.60 -0.64 -10.53
N LEU A 450 18.31 -0.42 -10.26
CA LEU A 450 17.54 0.69 -10.86
C LEU A 450 17.14 1.75 -9.84
N ILE A 451 16.98 1.38 -8.58
CA ILE A 451 16.46 2.27 -7.54
C ILE A 451 17.59 2.93 -6.75
N PHE A 452 18.47 2.16 -6.11
CA PHE A 452 19.52 2.75 -5.28
C PHE A 452 20.44 3.75 -6.01
N PRO A 453 20.86 3.54 -7.27
CA PRO A 453 21.80 4.46 -7.90
C PRO A 453 21.25 5.90 -8.08
N PRO A 454 20.02 6.13 -8.60
CA PRO A 454 19.38 7.45 -8.57
C PRO A 454 19.28 8.07 -7.18
N PHE A 455 18.88 7.29 -6.18
CA PHE A 455 18.79 7.78 -4.80
C PHE A 455 20.16 8.23 -4.25
N ILE A 456 21.21 7.45 -4.50
CA ILE A 456 22.57 7.78 -4.08
C ILE A 456 23.07 9.04 -4.79
N GLU A 457 22.78 9.24 -6.09
CA GLU A 457 23.17 10.45 -6.83
C GLU A 457 22.54 11.72 -6.25
N ILE A 458 21.22 11.69 -5.97
CA ILE A 458 20.50 12.81 -5.35
C ILE A 458 21.12 13.20 -4.00
N ILE A 459 21.37 12.22 -3.13
CA ILE A 459 21.90 12.45 -1.78
C ILE A 459 23.34 12.94 -1.84
N THR A 460 24.16 12.35 -2.70
CA THR A 460 25.59 12.69 -2.84
C THR A 460 25.76 14.12 -3.33
N PHE A 461 24.97 14.58 -4.30
CA PHE A 461 25.11 15.93 -4.88
C PHE A 461 24.19 16.97 -4.23
N TRP A 462 23.53 16.64 -3.12
CA TRP A 462 22.59 17.51 -2.42
C TRP A 462 23.14 18.92 -2.16
N HIS A 463 24.35 19.03 -1.61
CA HIS A 463 24.95 20.32 -1.21
C HIS A 463 25.56 21.12 -2.37
N VAL A 464 25.93 20.44 -3.47
CA VAL A 464 26.54 21.04 -4.66
C VAL A 464 25.46 21.61 -5.60
N GLY A 465 24.26 21.03 -5.56
CA GLY A 465 23.12 21.38 -6.43
C GLY A 465 23.00 20.46 -7.65
N PHE A 466 21.81 20.42 -8.25
CA PHE A 466 21.42 19.43 -9.28
C PHE A 466 21.75 19.85 -10.73
N GLY A 467 22.74 20.72 -10.91
CA GLY A 467 23.10 21.29 -12.21
C GLY A 467 22.10 22.31 -12.77
N LYS A 468 22.31 22.75 -14.01
CA LYS A 468 21.47 23.74 -14.70
C LYS A 468 20.04 23.20 -14.86
N ASN A 469 19.03 24.00 -14.50
CA ASN A 469 17.61 23.60 -14.47
C ASN A 469 17.29 22.35 -13.61
N ASN A 470 18.12 22.01 -12.62
CA ASN A 470 17.97 20.79 -11.82
C ASN A 470 17.94 19.50 -12.67
N TRP A 471 18.68 19.47 -13.79
CA TRP A 471 18.71 18.32 -14.71
C TRP A 471 18.99 16.99 -14.02
N VAL A 472 19.91 16.95 -13.05
CA VAL A 472 20.24 15.72 -12.31
C VAL A 472 19.00 15.18 -11.59
N LEU A 473 18.25 16.05 -10.92
CA LEU A 473 17.02 15.67 -10.22
C LEU A 473 15.94 15.16 -11.18
N TRP A 474 15.71 15.85 -12.31
CA TRP A 474 14.70 15.42 -13.29
C TRP A 474 15.07 14.10 -13.97
N LYS A 475 16.36 13.89 -14.26
CA LYS A 475 16.88 12.63 -14.76
C LYS A 475 16.64 11.50 -13.75
N ASP A 476 17.04 11.70 -12.49
CA ASP A 476 16.90 10.68 -11.45
C ASP A 476 15.44 10.34 -11.15
N VAL A 477 14.55 11.33 -11.18
CA VAL A 477 13.10 11.11 -11.06
C VAL A 477 12.55 10.33 -12.25
N ALA A 478 13.04 10.59 -13.47
CA ALA A 478 12.65 9.81 -14.65
C ALA A 478 13.16 8.36 -14.56
N ASP A 479 14.40 8.16 -14.10
CA ASP A 479 14.98 6.83 -13.87
C ASP A 479 14.16 6.04 -12.82
N LEU A 480 13.73 6.69 -11.73
CA LEU A 480 12.85 6.10 -10.72
C LEU A 480 11.43 5.80 -11.25
N GLY A 481 10.88 6.69 -12.08
CA GLY A 481 9.60 6.46 -12.74
C GLY A 481 9.64 5.27 -13.70
N LEU A 482 10.76 5.10 -14.42
CA LEU A 482 11.01 3.94 -15.27
C LEU A 482 11.19 2.66 -14.44
N ALA A 483 11.89 2.73 -13.30
CA ALA A 483 12.01 1.60 -12.37
C ALA A 483 10.63 1.11 -11.90
N ARG A 484 9.68 2.03 -11.62
CA ARG A 484 8.28 1.68 -11.27
C ARG A 484 7.52 1.01 -12.43
N ILE A 485 7.79 1.40 -13.68
CA ILE A 485 7.16 0.80 -14.87
C ILE A 485 7.75 -0.60 -15.16
N PHE A 486 9.01 -0.83 -14.83
CA PHE A 486 9.73 -2.10 -15.05
C PHE A 486 9.68 -3.06 -13.86
N SER A 487 9.21 -2.60 -12.70
CA SER A 487 8.78 -3.45 -11.58
C SER A 487 7.24 -3.45 -11.43
N PRO A 488 6.45 -3.72 -12.49
CA PRO A 488 5.02 -3.87 -12.31
C PRO A 488 4.73 -5.19 -11.60
N LEU A 489 3.81 -5.13 -10.65
CA LEU A 489 3.08 -6.21 -10.00
C LEU A 489 3.15 -7.55 -10.76
N CYS A 490 4.10 -8.42 -10.40
CA CYS A 490 3.90 -9.85 -10.57
C CYS A 490 2.71 -10.22 -9.67
N PHE A 491 1.64 -10.76 -10.24
CA PHE A 491 0.48 -11.40 -9.57
C PHE A 491 -0.82 -10.61 -9.33
N GLU A 492 -1.10 -9.51 -10.03
CA GLU A 492 -2.45 -8.92 -9.94
C GLU A 492 -3.52 -9.55 -10.87
N ASP A 493 -3.20 -10.62 -11.63
CA ASP A 493 -4.15 -11.03 -12.70
C ASP A 493 -4.11 -12.49 -13.18
N SER A 494 -3.52 -13.43 -12.42
CA SER A 494 -3.44 -14.86 -12.78
C SER A 494 -4.48 -15.77 -12.12
N GLN A 495 -5.56 -15.24 -11.52
CA GLN A 495 -6.65 -16.08 -10.99
C GLN A 495 -7.68 -16.54 -12.04
N HIS A 496 -7.45 -16.29 -13.34
CA HIS A 496 -8.39 -16.67 -14.40
C HIS A 496 -8.11 -18.01 -15.11
N ASP A 497 -7.06 -18.76 -14.75
CA ASP A 497 -6.76 -20.07 -15.36
C ASP A 497 -6.51 -21.22 -14.35
N GLU A 498 -7.00 -21.14 -13.11
CA GLU A 498 -6.91 -22.22 -12.10
C GLU A 498 -8.23 -22.95 -11.86
N GLN A 499 -8.87 -23.43 -12.94
CA GLN A 499 -9.98 -24.39 -12.82
C GLN A 499 -9.56 -25.86 -12.96
N GLN A 500 -8.26 -26.17 -13.04
CA GLN A 500 -7.76 -27.55 -13.08
C GLN A 500 -6.40 -27.71 -12.38
N LEU A 501 -6.46 -28.00 -11.07
CA LEU A 501 -5.47 -28.66 -10.17
C LEU A 501 -5.45 -27.91 -8.83
N GLY A 502 -5.99 -28.55 -7.79
CA GLY A 502 -5.98 -28.02 -6.44
C GLY A 502 -4.59 -28.10 -5.81
N GLU A 503 -4.09 -26.95 -5.36
CA GLU A 503 -3.18 -26.71 -4.23
C GLU A 503 -2.74 -25.23 -4.33
N GLN A 504 -3.35 -24.33 -3.55
CA GLN A 504 -2.78 -22.99 -3.37
C GLN A 504 -1.53 -23.11 -2.50
N ASN A 505 -0.41 -22.63 -3.01
CA ASN A 505 0.90 -22.78 -2.39
C ASN A 505 1.14 -21.60 -1.42
N PRO A 506 1.41 -21.81 -0.11
CA PRO A 506 1.59 -20.74 0.90
C PRO A 506 2.78 -19.78 0.65
N VAL A 507 3.54 -20.03 -0.42
CA VAL A 507 4.67 -19.22 -0.83
C VAL A 507 4.21 -17.94 -1.55
N ASP A 508 3.10 -17.99 -2.29
CA ASP A 508 2.59 -16.85 -3.07
C ASP A 508 2.09 -15.70 -2.18
N GLU A 509 1.58 -16.01 -0.99
CA GLU A 509 1.12 -15.02 0.00
C GLU A 509 2.28 -14.27 0.68
N SER A 510 3.38 -14.99 0.97
CA SER A 510 4.62 -14.41 1.53
C SER A 510 5.33 -13.49 0.52
N LEU A 511 5.16 -13.79 -0.77
CA LEU A 511 5.73 -13.02 -1.89
C LEU A 511 5.01 -11.69 -2.10
N ASN A 512 3.67 -11.70 -1.99
CA ASN A 512 2.85 -10.49 -2.05
C ASN A 512 3.18 -9.51 -0.90
N LEU A 513 3.43 -10.03 0.30
CA LEU A 513 3.83 -9.22 1.46
C LEU A 513 5.18 -8.53 1.25
N LEU A 514 6.21 -9.27 0.83
CA LEU A 514 7.54 -8.71 0.55
C LEU A 514 7.50 -7.58 -0.48
N GLN A 515 6.63 -7.69 -1.48
CA GLN A 515 6.45 -6.73 -2.56
C GLN A 515 5.70 -5.46 -2.11
N MET A 516 4.65 -5.59 -1.28
CA MET A 516 3.96 -4.44 -0.67
C MET A 516 4.88 -3.61 0.24
N TYR A 517 5.81 -4.26 0.96
CA TYR A 517 6.76 -3.55 1.80
C TYR A 517 7.80 -2.75 1.00
N GLU A 518 8.21 -3.24 -0.18
CA GLU A 518 9.10 -2.49 -1.08
C GLU A 518 8.44 -1.18 -1.55
N GLU A 519 7.15 -1.21 -1.89
CA GLU A 519 6.38 -0.02 -2.27
C GLU A 519 6.27 1.00 -1.13
N ALA A 520 5.97 0.55 0.09
CA ALA A 520 5.86 1.43 1.24
C ALA A 520 7.19 2.13 1.59
N ILE A 521 8.32 1.43 1.40
CA ILE A 521 9.65 2.00 1.58
C ILE A 521 9.94 3.04 0.49
N LEU A 522 9.65 2.71 -0.78
CA LEU A 522 9.91 3.57 -1.93
C LEU A 522 9.09 4.86 -1.86
N GLU A 523 7.79 4.75 -1.55
CA GLU A 523 6.90 5.91 -1.44
C GLU A 523 7.33 6.83 -0.30
N ARG A 524 7.64 6.28 0.88
CA ARG A 524 8.08 7.09 2.03
C ARG A 524 9.43 7.78 1.78
N MET A 525 10.37 7.09 1.12
CA MET A 525 11.66 7.67 0.76
C MET A 525 11.53 8.77 -0.30
N CYS A 526 10.69 8.56 -1.34
CA CYS A 526 10.37 9.59 -2.33
C CYS A 526 9.70 10.81 -1.69
N THR A 527 8.72 10.61 -0.80
CA THR A 527 8.03 11.70 -0.09
C THR A 527 9.00 12.52 0.76
N LEU A 528 9.91 11.87 1.49
CA LEU A 528 10.95 12.56 2.29
C LEU A 528 11.86 13.44 1.44
N ILE A 529 12.26 12.96 0.26
CA ILE A 529 13.08 13.74 -0.68
C ILE A 529 12.28 14.88 -1.30
N CYS A 530 11.04 14.64 -1.72
CA CYS A 530 10.16 15.70 -2.24
C CYS A 530 9.93 16.82 -1.21
N MET A 531 9.68 16.45 0.06
CA MET A 531 9.50 17.41 1.15
C MET A 531 10.76 18.27 1.39
N GLU A 532 11.97 17.67 1.38
CA GLU A 532 13.21 18.45 1.54
C GLU A 532 13.55 19.29 0.30
N VAL A 533 13.25 18.81 -0.91
CA VAL A 533 13.46 19.56 -2.16
C VAL A 533 12.56 20.79 -2.19
N GLU A 534 11.29 20.66 -1.80
CA GLU A 534 10.37 21.79 -1.64
C GLU A 534 10.86 22.76 -0.56
N GLN A 535 11.36 22.27 0.56
CA GLN A 535 11.90 23.11 1.63
C GLN A 535 13.11 23.94 1.15
N LYS A 536 13.98 23.37 0.31
CA LYS A 536 15.15 24.05 -0.26
C LYS A 536 14.78 25.06 -1.36
N ALA A 537 13.76 24.74 -2.17
CA ALA A 537 13.20 25.69 -3.15
C ALA A 537 12.57 26.92 -2.47
N THR A 538 11.90 26.70 -1.32
CA THR A 538 11.26 27.75 -0.53
C THR A 538 12.29 28.68 0.14
N CYS A 539 13.38 28.13 0.69
CA CYS A 539 14.49 28.93 1.24
C CYS A 539 15.23 29.78 0.20
N LYS A 540 15.35 29.31 -1.05
CA LYS A 540 16.06 30.03 -2.13
C LYS A 540 15.23 31.18 -2.72
N ASN A 541 13.89 31.08 -2.69
CA ASN A 541 13.00 32.16 -3.13
C ASN A 541 12.88 33.30 -2.10
N ASN A 542 13.06 33.03 -0.80
CA ASN A 542 13.02 34.06 0.23
C ASN A 542 14.30 34.91 0.32
N THR A 543 15.42 34.47 -0.26
CA THR A 543 16.69 35.23 -0.29
C THR A 543 16.81 36.21 -1.47
N LEU A 544 15.85 36.24 -2.39
CA LEU A 544 15.88 37.06 -3.61
C LEU A 544 15.00 38.32 -3.60
N ARG A 545 14.37 38.67 -2.46
CA ARG A 545 13.69 39.97 -2.29
C ARG A 545 14.62 40.97 -1.59
N THR A 546 15.43 41.69 -2.36
CA THR A 546 16.07 42.94 -1.88
C THR A 546 15.09 44.11 -2.01
N PRO A 547 14.94 44.99 -1.00
CA PRO A 547 14.17 46.21 -1.11
C PRO A 547 15.01 47.36 -1.72
N ASP A 548 14.39 48.14 -2.59
CA ASP A 548 14.93 49.36 -3.17
C ASP A 548 15.07 50.51 -2.14
N ARG A 549 16.21 51.22 -2.25
CA ARG A 549 16.54 52.63 -1.89
C ARG A 549 15.90 53.31 -0.67
N ALA A 550 16.74 53.68 0.31
CA ALA A 550 16.86 55.04 0.85
C ALA A 550 18.18 55.25 1.65
N SER A 551 18.60 56.50 1.74
CA SER A 551 19.90 57.07 2.10
C SER A 551 20.27 57.16 3.60
N ASN A 552 21.58 57.12 3.88
CA ASN A 552 22.37 57.75 4.97
C ASN A 552 21.85 57.70 6.43
N SER A 553 22.57 56.99 7.32
CA SER A 553 23.44 57.53 8.40
C SER A 553 23.70 56.52 9.54
N ASP A 554 24.99 56.35 9.88
CA ASP A 554 25.60 56.07 11.20
C ASP A 554 25.32 54.80 12.05
N LEU A 555 26.38 53.96 12.17
CA LEU A 555 26.85 53.13 13.32
C LEU A 555 26.00 51.94 13.87
N PRO A 556 26.58 50.97 14.61
CA PRO A 556 27.68 50.05 14.29
C PRO A 556 27.26 48.55 14.38
N LEU A 557 28.17 47.68 13.95
CA LEU A 557 28.10 46.21 13.88
C LEU A 557 27.45 45.49 15.10
N SER A 558 26.48 44.63 14.80
CA SER A 558 26.23 43.39 15.54
C SER A 558 26.13 42.23 14.55
N SER A 559 27.03 41.27 14.70
CA SER A 559 27.11 40.01 13.96
C SER A 559 26.06 39.03 14.47
N ASN A 560 25.11 38.62 13.63
CA ASN A 560 24.45 37.31 13.69
C ASN A 560 23.82 37.03 12.32
N PRO A 561 24.26 35.99 11.57
CA PRO A 561 23.49 35.51 10.44
C PRO A 561 22.26 34.78 10.96
N THR A 562 21.09 35.28 10.60
CA THR A 562 19.76 34.73 10.90
C THR A 562 19.69 33.28 10.41
N TYR A 563 19.69 32.33 11.35
CA TYR A 563 19.32 30.95 11.10
C TYR A 563 17.82 30.90 10.76
N CYS A 564 17.45 30.14 9.73
CA CYS A 564 16.07 29.71 9.51
C CYS A 564 15.70 28.72 10.62
N GLU A 565 15.21 29.25 11.74
CA GLU A 565 14.55 28.46 12.77
C GLU A 565 13.04 28.64 12.57
N SER A 566 12.37 27.57 12.14
CA SER A 566 10.93 27.45 12.22
C SER A 566 10.62 26.07 12.78
N ASP A 567 10.02 26.05 13.97
CA ASP A 567 9.55 24.89 14.70
C ASP A 567 8.74 23.95 13.80
N ILE A 568 9.29 22.78 13.52
CA ILE A 568 8.59 21.66 12.90
C ILE A 568 8.55 20.55 13.95
N LEU A 569 7.34 20.04 14.19
CA LEU A 569 7.06 18.92 15.08
C LEU A 569 8.10 17.81 14.94
N ASP A 570 8.61 17.39 16.10
CA ASP A 570 9.51 16.29 16.31
C ASP A 570 8.80 14.95 15.99
N HIS A 571 8.71 14.60 14.70
CA HIS A 571 8.50 13.21 14.29
C HIS A 571 9.83 12.47 14.44
N SER A 572 10.11 12.04 15.66
CA SER A 572 11.16 11.08 15.94
C SER A 572 10.77 9.74 15.31
N ILE A 573 11.37 9.43 14.15
CA ILE A 573 11.40 8.08 13.60
C ILE A 573 12.22 7.25 14.59
N THR A 574 11.59 6.27 15.25
CA THR A 574 12.27 5.43 16.25
C THR A 574 12.83 4.16 15.58
N GLU A 575 13.82 3.52 16.20
CA GLU A 575 14.35 2.20 15.75
C GLU A 575 13.24 1.14 15.55
N ALA A 576 12.07 1.32 16.20
CA ALA A 576 10.91 0.46 16.08
C ALA A 576 10.27 0.50 14.67
N ASP A 577 10.25 1.66 14.00
CA ASP A 577 9.65 1.78 12.66
C ASP A 577 10.47 1.04 11.58
N PHE A 578 11.76 0.81 11.84
CA PHE A 578 12.65 0.02 11.00
C PHE A 578 12.74 -1.47 11.41
N MET A 579 12.44 -1.80 12.67
CA MET A 579 12.37 -3.19 13.18
C MET A 579 11.08 -3.91 12.74
N VAL A 580 10.01 -3.19 12.39
CA VAL A 580 8.77 -3.74 11.81
C VAL A 580 9.02 -4.49 10.48
N VAL A 581 10.14 -4.21 9.80
CA VAL A 581 10.48 -4.77 8.48
C VAL A 581 11.13 -6.16 8.56
N PHE A 582 11.58 -6.63 9.74
CA PHE A 582 12.34 -7.91 9.85
C PHE A 582 11.83 -8.90 10.90
N LEU A 583 10.72 -8.62 11.60
CA LEU A 583 10.16 -9.55 12.59
C LEU A 583 9.23 -10.68 12.10
N PRO A 584 8.73 -10.78 10.84
CA PRO A 584 7.86 -11.90 10.50
C PRO A 584 8.57 -13.17 10.01
N ILE A 585 9.91 -13.28 10.09
CA ILE A 585 10.61 -14.56 9.79
C ILE A 585 10.94 -15.36 11.08
N LEU A 586 10.79 -14.75 12.26
CA LEU A 586 10.91 -15.45 13.54
C LEU A 586 9.91 -14.83 14.52
N VAL A 587 8.96 -15.66 15.02
CA VAL A 587 7.82 -15.37 15.95
C VAL A 587 6.51 -15.14 15.17
N HIS A 588 5.43 -15.94 15.24
CA HIS A 588 4.90 -16.86 16.26
C HIS A 588 4.14 -18.02 15.57
N ASP A 589 4.09 -19.20 16.20
CA ASP A 589 2.95 -20.12 16.09
C ASP A 589 1.67 -19.27 16.26
N ALA A 590 0.95 -18.99 15.17
CA ALA A 590 -0.40 -18.46 15.31
C ALA A 590 -1.22 -19.61 15.89
N ASP A 591 -1.63 -19.48 17.15
CA ASP A 591 -2.53 -20.44 17.78
C ASP A 591 -3.88 -20.39 17.03
N TYR A 592 -4.00 -21.24 16.01
CA TYR A 592 -5.22 -21.41 15.25
C TYR A 592 -6.27 -22.08 16.12
N VAL A 593 -7.52 -21.65 15.98
CA VAL A 593 -8.66 -22.25 16.65
C VAL A 593 -9.74 -22.62 15.65
N ILE A 594 -10.40 -23.74 15.88
CA ILE A 594 -11.51 -24.21 15.04
C ILE A 594 -12.81 -24.07 15.82
N VAL A 595 -13.82 -23.49 15.18
CA VAL A 595 -15.20 -23.39 15.69
C VAL A 595 -16.13 -24.01 14.66
N ASP A 596 -17.01 -24.90 15.11
CA ASP A 596 -18.04 -25.51 14.26
C ASP A 596 -19.31 -24.67 14.33
N ILE A 597 -19.80 -24.23 13.18
CA ILE A 597 -21.08 -23.52 13.01
C ILE A 597 -22.08 -24.39 12.23
N ALA A 598 -23.33 -23.94 12.10
CA ALA A 598 -24.37 -24.71 11.40
C ALA A 598 -24.01 -25.03 9.95
N GLU A 599 -23.29 -24.13 9.27
CA GLU A 599 -22.91 -24.26 7.87
C GLU A 599 -21.59 -25.03 7.66
N GLY A 600 -20.77 -25.25 8.69
CA GLY A 600 -19.48 -25.98 8.57
C GLY A 600 -18.45 -25.56 9.62
N SER A 601 -17.19 -26.01 9.47
CA SER A 601 -16.11 -25.66 10.39
C SER A 601 -15.37 -24.39 9.94
N LEU A 602 -14.97 -23.53 10.87
CA LEU A 602 -14.21 -22.31 10.63
C LEU A 602 -12.87 -22.32 11.37
N ARG A 603 -11.78 -21.92 10.71
CA ARG A 603 -10.46 -21.69 11.32
C ARG A 603 -10.23 -20.20 11.55
N GLY A 604 -10.16 -19.79 12.81
CA GLY A 604 -9.83 -18.43 13.25
C GLY A 604 -8.44 -18.32 13.87
N VAL A 605 -8.10 -17.14 14.39
CA VAL A 605 -6.80 -16.84 15.02
C VAL A 605 -6.97 -16.29 16.43
N GLN A 606 -6.07 -16.64 17.34
CA GLN A 606 -5.90 -15.89 18.58
C GLN A 606 -5.11 -14.61 18.30
N ALA A 607 -5.61 -13.47 18.80
CA ALA A 607 -5.03 -12.15 18.66
C ALA A 607 -4.97 -11.44 20.03
N THR A 608 -4.31 -10.29 20.07
CA THR A 608 -4.11 -9.49 21.28
C THR A 608 -4.64 -8.07 21.04
N THR A 609 -5.44 -7.55 21.98
CA THR A 609 -5.95 -6.16 21.96
C THR A 609 -4.82 -5.18 22.28
N GLN A 610 -5.04 -3.89 22.01
CA GLN A 610 -4.09 -2.83 22.37
C GLN A 610 -3.73 -2.80 23.86
N SER A 611 -4.63 -3.22 24.75
CA SER A 611 -4.39 -3.28 26.19
C SER A 611 -3.62 -4.53 26.63
N GLY A 612 -3.35 -5.47 25.71
CA GLY A 612 -2.69 -6.74 25.98
C GLY A 612 -3.65 -7.90 26.28
N GLY A 613 -4.97 -7.69 26.17
CA GLY A 613 -5.99 -8.74 26.34
C GLY A 613 -5.97 -9.74 25.19
N LYS A 614 -6.10 -11.04 25.47
CA LYS A 614 -6.22 -12.07 24.43
C LYS A 614 -7.67 -12.19 23.96
N TYR A 615 -7.86 -12.38 22.65
CA TYR A 615 -9.17 -12.64 22.06
C TYR A 615 -9.05 -13.54 20.83
N TYR A 616 -10.18 -14.06 20.35
CA TYR A 616 -10.28 -14.86 19.14
C TYR A 616 -10.97 -14.07 18.04
N SER A 617 -10.40 -14.11 16.84
CA SER A 617 -10.86 -13.38 15.66
C SER A 617 -11.21 -14.36 14.54
N PHE A 618 -12.42 -14.25 14.02
CA PHE A 618 -12.90 -14.93 12.82
C PHE A 618 -13.40 -13.88 11.83
N LYS A 619 -12.84 -13.85 10.63
CA LYS A 619 -13.10 -12.81 9.63
C LYS A 619 -13.52 -13.43 8.30
N GLY A 620 -14.28 -12.68 7.50
CA GLY A 620 -14.67 -13.13 6.16
C GLY A 620 -15.64 -14.33 6.14
N ILE A 621 -16.48 -14.46 7.17
CA ILE A 621 -17.47 -15.54 7.25
C ILE A 621 -18.66 -15.19 6.35
N PRO A 622 -19.01 -16.00 5.34
CA PRO A 622 -20.18 -15.73 4.52
C PRO A 622 -21.46 -15.99 5.33
N TYR A 623 -22.38 -15.03 5.35
CA TYR A 623 -23.70 -15.22 5.96
C TYR A 623 -24.80 -15.40 4.91
N ALA A 624 -24.53 -15.07 3.65
CA ALA A 624 -25.44 -15.28 2.52
C ALA A 624 -24.68 -15.69 1.25
N LYS A 625 -25.40 -16.28 0.29
CA LYS A 625 -24.85 -16.61 -1.04
C LYS A 625 -24.35 -15.35 -1.75
N PRO A 626 -23.26 -15.44 -2.53
CA PRO A 626 -22.80 -14.35 -3.37
C PRO A 626 -23.95 -13.84 -4.26
N PRO A 627 -24.30 -12.54 -4.23
CA PRO A 627 -25.44 -11.98 -4.97
C PRO A 627 -25.12 -11.76 -6.46
N LEU A 628 -24.56 -12.78 -7.12
CA LEU A 628 -24.07 -12.75 -8.50
C LEU A 628 -25.17 -13.14 -9.50
N GLY A 629 -25.06 -12.62 -10.72
CA GLY A 629 -25.96 -12.98 -11.84
C GLY A 629 -27.43 -12.76 -11.50
N GLU A 630 -28.23 -13.84 -11.49
CA GLU A 630 -29.66 -13.78 -11.19
C GLU A 630 -30.01 -13.42 -9.74
N LEU A 631 -29.03 -13.50 -8.82
CA LEU A 631 -29.19 -13.05 -7.44
C LEU A 631 -28.92 -11.54 -7.28
N ARG A 632 -28.38 -10.88 -8.32
CA ARG A 632 -28.18 -9.44 -8.30
C ARG A 632 -29.53 -8.72 -8.15
N PHE A 633 -29.55 -7.76 -7.21
CA PHE A 633 -30.71 -6.98 -6.75
C PHE A 633 -31.79 -7.76 -5.98
N LYS A 634 -31.69 -9.09 -5.86
CA LYS A 634 -32.67 -9.90 -5.11
C LYS A 634 -32.35 -9.93 -3.61
N PRO A 635 -33.31 -10.28 -2.74
CA PRO A 635 -33.04 -10.59 -1.35
C PRO A 635 -31.91 -11.62 -1.18
N PRO A 636 -31.11 -11.56 -0.10
CA PRO A 636 -30.06 -12.54 0.16
C PRO A 636 -30.66 -13.94 0.32
N GLN A 637 -29.85 -14.96 0.03
CA GLN A 637 -30.19 -16.36 0.25
C GLN A 637 -29.20 -16.99 1.23
N GLU A 638 -29.67 -17.91 2.08
CA GLU A 638 -28.84 -18.64 3.03
C GLU A 638 -27.70 -19.40 2.32
N VAL A 639 -26.53 -19.47 2.97
CA VAL A 639 -25.37 -20.21 2.46
C VAL A 639 -25.62 -21.71 2.54
N GLU A 640 -25.19 -22.47 1.52
CA GLU A 640 -25.23 -23.93 1.60
C GLU A 640 -24.14 -24.44 2.55
N PRO A 641 -24.41 -25.47 3.38
CA PRO A 641 -23.37 -26.06 4.21
C PRO A 641 -22.18 -26.55 3.38
N TRP A 642 -20.96 -26.34 3.89
CA TRP A 642 -19.72 -26.78 3.28
C TRP A 642 -19.06 -27.91 4.07
N ASN A 643 -18.29 -28.74 3.36
CA ASN A 643 -17.49 -29.80 3.98
C ASN A 643 -16.07 -29.30 4.25
N GLY A 644 -15.52 -29.69 5.41
CA GLY A 644 -14.17 -29.32 5.83
C GLY A 644 -14.12 -27.98 6.56
N THR A 645 -12.91 -27.52 6.82
CA THR A 645 -12.65 -26.28 7.55
C THR A 645 -12.37 -25.15 6.57
N ARG A 646 -13.16 -24.08 6.67
CA ARG A 646 -12.98 -22.83 5.90
C ARG A 646 -12.14 -21.86 6.70
N ASP A 647 -11.25 -21.14 6.02
CA ASP A 647 -10.44 -20.12 6.65
C ASP A 647 -11.24 -18.85 6.92
N ALA A 648 -11.19 -18.42 8.17
CA ALA A 648 -11.77 -17.18 8.67
C ALA A 648 -10.68 -16.31 9.33
N ILE A 649 -9.50 -16.24 8.72
CA ILE A 649 -8.32 -15.56 9.28
C ILE A 649 -8.13 -14.15 8.70
N SER A 650 -8.74 -13.86 7.55
CA SER A 650 -8.66 -12.58 6.83
C SER A 650 -10.06 -12.02 6.57
N ALA A 651 -10.15 -10.70 6.42
CA ALA A 651 -11.41 -10.04 6.13
C ALA A 651 -11.91 -10.40 4.73
N GLY A 652 -13.23 -10.58 4.60
CA GLY A 652 -13.88 -10.67 3.30
C GLY A 652 -13.80 -9.35 2.52
N SER A 653 -14.01 -9.43 1.21
CA SER A 653 -14.11 -8.28 0.31
C SER A 653 -15.22 -7.32 0.75
N SER A 654 -14.96 -6.02 0.64
CA SER A 654 -15.98 -4.98 0.84
C SER A 654 -16.96 -4.94 -0.33
N CYS A 655 -18.22 -4.58 -0.08
CA CYS A 655 -19.20 -4.44 -1.15
C CYS A 655 -18.85 -3.34 -2.16
N SER A 656 -19.27 -3.56 -3.42
CA SER A 656 -19.07 -2.62 -4.53
C SER A 656 -19.51 -1.20 -4.17
N GLN A 657 -18.59 -0.27 -4.35
CA GLN A 657 -18.76 1.17 -4.13
C GLN A 657 -17.85 1.93 -5.11
N THR A 658 -17.94 3.25 -5.17
CA THR A 658 -17.17 4.03 -6.16
C THR A 658 -15.66 3.76 -6.06
N GLY A 659 -15.08 3.18 -7.11
CA GLY A 659 -13.64 2.94 -7.24
C GLY A 659 -13.07 1.75 -6.44
N LYS A 660 -13.89 0.92 -5.76
CA LYS A 660 -13.44 -0.26 -5.01
C LYS A 660 -14.56 -1.27 -4.69
N GLY A 661 -14.19 -2.47 -4.26
CA GLY A 661 -15.10 -3.49 -3.74
C GLY A 661 -15.68 -4.44 -4.79
N GLU A 662 -16.32 -5.51 -4.31
CA GLU A 662 -16.77 -6.65 -5.11
C GLU A 662 -18.26 -6.97 -4.86
N GLU A 663 -18.89 -7.74 -5.75
CA GLU A 663 -20.28 -8.17 -5.56
C GLU A 663 -20.41 -9.34 -4.59
N ASP A 664 -19.47 -10.28 -4.62
CA ASP A 664 -19.35 -11.28 -3.57
C ASP A 664 -18.78 -10.58 -2.34
N CYS A 665 -19.65 -10.10 -1.45
CA CYS A 665 -19.26 -9.25 -0.33
C CYS A 665 -20.07 -9.47 0.95
N LEU A 666 -21.00 -10.43 0.96
CA LEU A 666 -21.93 -10.71 2.07
C LEU A 666 -21.24 -11.51 3.18
N PHE A 667 -20.23 -10.86 3.77
CA PHE A 667 -19.38 -11.40 4.82
C PHE A 667 -19.61 -10.67 6.15
N LEU A 668 -19.36 -11.38 7.24
CA LEU A 668 -19.27 -10.84 8.59
C LEU A 668 -18.00 -11.29 9.30
N ASN A 669 -17.67 -10.58 10.36
CA ASN A 669 -16.55 -10.86 11.24
C ASN A 669 -17.06 -11.06 12.67
N VAL A 670 -16.48 -11.99 13.42
CA VAL A 670 -16.76 -12.26 14.83
C VAL A 670 -15.47 -12.14 15.63
N ASN A 671 -15.47 -11.26 16.63
CA ASN A 671 -14.38 -11.15 17.59
C ASN A 671 -14.94 -11.43 18.99
N THR A 672 -14.30 -12.35 19.71
CA THR A 672 -14.78 -12.82 21.02
C THR A 672 -13.63 -12.93 22.02
N PRO A 673 -13.80 -12.48 23.28
CA PRO A 673 -12.75 -12.60 24.29
C PRO A 673 -12.53 -14.06 24.74
N GLN A 674 -13.54 -14.92 24.60
CA GLN A 674 -13.46 -16.33 25.00
C GLN A 674 -14.36 -17.23 24.16
N LEU A 675 -13.95 -18.49 23.99
CA LEU A 675 -14.77 -19.53 23.38
C LEU A 675 -15.40 -20.42 24.47
N PRO A 676 -16.52 -21.11 24.19
CA PRO A 676 -17.12 -22.04 25.14
C PRO A 676 -16.13 -23.13 25.57
N GLU A 677 -15.90 -23.32 26.87
CA GLU A 677 -15.07 -24.42 27.37
C GLU A 677 -15.76 -25.78 27.17
N THR A 678 -15.01 -26.79 26.74
CA THR A 678 -15.50 -28.17 26.50
C THR A 678 -15.73 -28.99 27.77
N THR A 679 -15.49 -28.42 28.96
CA THR A 679 -15.66 -29.09 30.24
C THR A 679 -16.89 -28.58 30.97
N GLU A 680 -17.78 -29.51 31.36
CA GLU A 680 -19.01 -29.29 32.13
C GLU A 680 -18.77 -28.37 33.35
N GLY A 681 -19.03 -27.07 33.19
CA GLY A 681 -18.80 -26.07 34.23
C GLY A 681 -19.19 -24.66 33.80
N ASN A 682 -20.50 -24.41 33.69
CA ASN A 682 -21.12 -23.07 33.59
C ASN A 682 -20.40 -22.06 32.65
N THR A 683 -20.46 -22.30 31.34
CA THR A 683 -20.01 -21.32 30.33
C THR A 683 -20.85 -20.05 30.45
N SER A 684 -20.24 -18.94 30.86
CA SER A 684 -20.91 -17.64 30.88
C SER A 684 -21.14 -17.16 29.44
N SER A 685 -22.39 -17.19 28.99
CA SER A 685 -22.79 -16.63 27.70
C SER A 685 -22.62 -15.11 27.72
N LEU A 686 -21.91 -14.57 26.73
CA LEU A 686 -21.57 -13.15 26.67
C LEU A 686 -22.58 -12.34 25.85
N PRO A 687 -22.89 -11.09 26.23
CA PRO A 687 -23.67 -10.20 25.39
C PRO A 687 -23.00 -9.98 24.03
N VAL A 688 -23.81 -9.86 22.99
CA VAL A 688 -23.37 -9.74 21.60
C VAL A 688 -23.69 -8.33 21.11
N MET A 689 -22.71 -7.64 20.56
CA MET A 689 -22.88 -6.35 19.91
C MET A 689 -22.66 -6.50 18.41
N VAL A 690 -23.68 -6.20 17.61
CA VAL A 690 -23.64 -6.33 16.14
C VAL A 690 -23.54 -4.94 15.51
N TRP A 691 -22.39 -4.65 14.92
CA TRP A 691 -22.07 -3.39 14.25
C TRP A 691 -22.57 -3.36 12.81
N ILE A 692 -23.41 -2.36 12.51
CA ILE A 692 -23.87 -2.01 11.16
C ILE A 692 -23.19 -0.71 10.74
N HIS A 693 -22.32 -0.77 9.73
CA HIS A 693 -21.53 0.40 9.34
C HIS A 693 -22.35 1.48 8.62
N GLY A 694 -21.95 2.74 8.78
CA GLY A 694 -22.45 3.90 8.04
C GLY A 694 -21.90 4.04 6.63
N GLY A 695 -21.93 5.26 6.08
CA GLY A 695 -21.44 5.59 4.74
C GLY A 695 -22.53 5.92 3.71
N GLY A 696 -23.65 6.51 4.17
CA GLY A 696 -24.70 7.02 3.29
C GLY A 696 -25.33 5.97 2.38
N PHE A 697 -25.33 4.69 2.81
CA PHE A 697 -25.75 3.53 2.02
C PHE A 697 -24.99 3.31 0.71
N THR A 698 -23.91 4.06 0.43
CA THR A 698 -23.18 4.04 -0.84
C THR A 698 -21.69 3.71 -0.70
N GLY A 699 -21.18 3.73 0.54
CA GLY A 699 -19.82 3.32 0.88
C GLY A 699 -19.74 2.69 2.28
N GLY A 700 -18.59 2.11 2.62
CA GLY A 700 -18.32 1.52 3.93
C GLY A 700 -17.90 0.05 3.91
N SER A 701 -17.54 -0.48 5.07
CA SER A 701 -17.28 -1.90 5.31
C SER A 701 -17.40 -2.25 6.80
N GLY A 702 -17.64 -3.54 7.10
CA GLY A 702 -17.64 -4.10 8.45
C GLY A 702 -16.24 -4.38 9.01
N ASN A 703 -15.17 -3.94 8.34
CA ASN A 703 -13.79 -4.19 8.80
C ASN A 703 -13.35 -3.13 9.82
N VAL A 704 -13.78 -3.30 11.07
CA VAL A 704 -13.53 -2.37 12.19
C VAL A 704 -12.66 -3.01 13.29
N GLY A 705 -11.88 -2.19 14.00
CA GLY A 705 -11.04 -2.62 15.13
C GLY A 705 -11.85 -2.71 16.42
N ALA A 706 -12.23 -3.92 16.81
CA ALA A 706 -13.11 -4.19 17.95
C ALA A 706 -12.39 -4.19 19.33
N ASP A 707 -11.10 -3.87 19.37
CA ASP A 707 -10.22 -3.99 20.54
C ASP A 707 -10.84 -3.43 21.83
N TYR A 708 -11.32 -2.17 21.79
CA TYR A 708 -11.83 -1.50 22.97
C TYR A 708 -13.10 -2.14 23.53
N LEU A 709 -13.98 -2.63 22.66
CA LEU A 709 -15.24 -3.27 23.06
C LEU A 709 -14.97 -4.68 23.63
N ILE A 710 -14.06 -5.44 23.03
CA ILE A 710 -13.72 -6.80 23.48
C ILE A 710 -13.15 -6.79 24.90
N ASP A 711 -12.36 -5.77 25.26
CA ASP A 711 -11.78 -5.61 26.60
C ASP A 711 -12.85 -5.48 27.70
N GLU A 712 -14.09 -5.09 27.35
CA GLU A 712 -15.23 -5.06 28.28
C GLU A 712 -16.00 -6.39 28.35
N GLY A 713 -15.53 -7.46 27.70
CA GLY A 713 -16.14 -8.79 27.83
C GLY A 713 -17.45 -8.94 27.05
N VAL A 714 -17.52 -8.42 25.83
CA VAL A 714 -18.63 -8.64 24.87
C VAL A 714 -18.14 -9.31 23.60
N VAL A 715 -19.03 -10.01 22.90
CA VAL A 715 -18.77 -10.52 21.55
C VAL A 715 -19.12 -9.42 20.54
N VAL A 716 -18.20 -9.08 19.65
CA VAL A 716 -18.42 -8.07 18.62
C VAL A 716 -18.55 -8.75 17.26
N VAL A 717 -19.71 -8.56 16.62
CA VAL A 717 -19.95 -8.97 15.25
C VAL A 717 -19.99 -7.73 14.38
N SER A 718 -19.34 -7.73 13.22
CA SER A 718 -19.44 -6.64 12.25
C SER A 718 -19.74 -7.17 10.86
N ILE A 719 -20.63 -6.49 10.14
CA ILE A 719 -21.22 -7.02 8.90
C ILE A 719 -20.94 -6.09 7.72
N ASN A 720 -20.72 -6.67 6.54
CA ASN A 720 -20.91 -5.98 5.26
C ASN A 720 -22.37 -6.12 4.82
N TYR A 721 -22.89 -5.18 4.03
CA TYR A 721 -24.18 -5.29 3.33
C TYR A 721 -24.11 -4.56 1.98
N ARG A 722 -24.95 -4.92 1.00
CA ARG A 722 -24.90 -4.29 -0.33
C ARG A 722 -25.23 -2.80 -0.29
N LEU A 723 -24.53 -2.04 -1.13
CA LEU A 723 -24.56 -0.57 -1.16
C LEU A 723 -25.05 -0.04 -2.51
N GLY A 724 -25.47 1.23 -2.51
CA GLY A 724 -25.88 1.99 -3.68
C GLY A 724 -26.89 1.24 -4.54
N VAL A 725 -26.71 1.30 -5.85
CA VAL A 725 -27.58 0.59 -6.80
C VAL A 725 -27.61 -0.93 -6.56
N MET A 726 -26.55 -1.54 -6.03
CA MET A 726 -26.53 -3.00 -5.79
C MET A 726 -27.43 -3.40 -4.61
N GLY A 727 -27.57 -2.53 -3.62
CA GLY A 727 -28.37 -2.80 -2.41
C GLY A 727 -29.77 -2.17 -2.41
N PHE A 728 -29.99 -1.10 -3.17
CA PHE A 728 -31.18 -0.25 -3.01
C PHE A 728 -31.89 0.07 -4.33
N LEU A 729 -31.60 -0.66 -5.41
CA LEU A 729 -32.42 -0.60 -6.63
C LEU A 729 -33.84 -1.10 -6.32
N ALA A 730 -34.85 -0.35 -6.76
CA ALA A 730 -36.25 -0.75 -6.69
C ALA A 730 -36.91 -0.56 -8.07
N VAL A 731 -37.62 -1.59 -8.55
CA VAL A 731 -38.32 -1.60 -9.84
C VAL A 731 -39.65 -2.31 -9.66
N GLU A 732 -40.75 -1.62 -9.94
CA GLU A 732 -42.11 -2.10 -9.71
C GLU A 732 -42.36 -3.48 -10.34
N GLY A 733 -42.84 -4.42 -9.52
CA GLY A 733 -43.17 -5.79 -9.90
C GLY A 733 -41.98 -6.69 -10.24
N GLN A 734 -40.73 -6.22 -10.13
CA GLN A 734 -39.53 -6.99 -10.49
C GLN A 734 -38.44 -7.00 -9.40
N VAL A 735 -38.24 -5.88 -8.69
CA VAL A 735 -37.26 -5.73 -7.61
C VAL A 735 -37.88 -4.90 -6.50
N ALA A 736 -38.14 -5.49 -5.34
CA ALA A 736 -38.87 -4.84 -4.25
C ALA A 736 -38.16 -3.57 -3.72
N GLY A 737 -36.83 -3.58 -3.70
CA GLY A 737 -36.01 -2.58 -3.00
C GLY A 737 -35.37 -3.15 -1.72
N ASN A 738 -34.52 -2.35 -1.09
CA ASN A 738 -33.93 -2.61 0.22
C ASN A 738 -33.19 -3.95 0.36
N ALA A 739 -32.60 -4.48 -0.71
CA ALA A 739 -31.80 -5.70 -0.66
C ALA A 739 -30.66 -5.58 0.38
N GLY A 740 -30.05 -4.40 0.52
CA GLY A 740 -29.05 -4.11 1.55
C GLY A 740 -29.57 -4.20 2.99
N LEU A 741 -30.81 -3.79 3.27
CA LEU A 741 -31.42 -3.97 4.61
C LEU A 741 -31.79 -5.45 4.84
N LYS A 742 -32.21 -6.15 3.79
CA LYS A 742 -32.48 -7.60 3.86
C LYS A 742 -31.19 -8.40 4.07
N ASP A 743 -30.06 -7.95 3.55
CA ASP A 743 -28.72 -8.50 3.85
C ASP A 743 -28.43 -8.41 5.35
N GLN A 744 -28.71 -7.26 5.96
CA GLN A 744 -28.54 -7.06 7.41
C GLN A 744 -29.47 -8.00 8.21
N VAL A 745 -30.72 -8.22 7.77
CA VAL A 745 -31.61 -9.23 8.40
C VAL A 745 -31.01 -10.63 8.34
N GLU A 746 -30.47 -11.05 7.19
CA GLU A 746 -29.88 -12.38 7.07
C GLU A 746 -28.62 -12.51 7.93
N ALA A 747 -27.81 -11.47 8.04
CA ALA A 747 -26.69 -11.45 8.97
C ALA A 747 -27.15 -11.58 10.44
N LEU A 748 -28.24 -10.90 10.84
CA LEU A 748 -28.82 -11.05 12.18
C LEU A 748 -29.38 -12.45 12.44
N ARG A 749 -30.01 -13.08 11.43
CA ARG A 749 -30.42 -14.49 11.52
C ARG A 749 -29.22 -15.41 11.67
N TRP A 750 -28.14 -15.16 10.92
CA TRP A 750 -26.90 -15.91 11.07
C TRP A 750 -26.34 -15.77 12.49
N VAL A 751 -26.31 -14.56 13.05
CA VAL A 751 -25.87 -14.31 14.45
C VAL A 751 -26.73 -15.13 15.41
N HIS A 752 -28.06 -15.06 15.28
CA HIS A 752 -28.97 -15.80 16.15
C HIS A 752 -28.77 -17.33 16.04
N ARG A 753 -28.43 -17.86 14.85
CA ARG A 753 -28.16 -19.30 14.65
C ARG A 753 -26.80 -19.74 15.21
N ASN A 754 -25.77 -18.90 15.08
CA ASN A 754 -24.37 -19.36 15.21
C ASN A 754 -23.58 -18.76 16.38
N ILE A 755 -24.00 -17.62 16.95
CA ILE A 755 -23.13 -16.86 17.88
C ILE A 755 -22.82 -17.61 19.20
N ALA A 756 -23.68 -18.56 19.59
CA ALA A 756 -23.45 -19.44 20.74
C ALA A 756 -22.14 -20.22 20.64
N GLN A 757 -21.73 -20.60 19.43
CA GLN A 757 -20.48 -21.34 19.19
C GLN A 757 -19.23 -20.47 19.41
N PHE A 758 -19.41 -19.14 19.41
CA PHE A 758 -18.37 -18.16 19.70
C PHE A 758 -18.44 -17.63 21.15
N GLY A 759 -19.28 -18.24 22.00
CA GLY A 759 -19.47 -17.84 23.40
C GLY A 759 -20.48 -16.70 23.61
N GLY A 760 -21.16 -16.25 22.56
CA GLY A 760 -22.18 -15.20 22.63
C GLY A 760 -23.58 -15.72 22.96
N ASP A 761 -24.39 -14.91 23.62
CA ASP A 761 -25.80 -15.19 23.90
C ASP A 761 -26.70 -14.69 22.75
N PRO A 762 -27.34 -15.58 21.96
CA PRO A 762 -28.31 -15.15 20.95
C PRO A 762 -29.54 -14.44 21.57
N GLY A 763 -29.78 -14.63 22.87
CA GLY A 763 -30.80 -13.95 23.69
C GLY A 763 -30.38 -12.60 24.26
N GLN A 764 -29.14 -12.13 24.02
CA GLN A 764 -28.66 -10.81 24.46
C GLN A 764 -27.86 -10.12 23.35
N VAL A 765 -28.49 -10.01 22.18
CA VAL A 765 -27.96 -9.29 21.02
C VAL A 765 -28.37 -7.81 21.06
N THR A 766 -27.40 -6.91 20.99
CA THR A 766 -27.59 -5.46 20.81
C THR A 766 -27.08 -5.06 19.43
N ILE A 767 -27.95 -4.46 18.61
CA ILE A 767 -27.53 -3.91 17.31
C ILE A 767 -27.11 -2.44 17.49
N PHE A 768 -26.03 -2.03 16.84
CA PHE A 768 -25.59 -0.65 16.88
C PHE A 768 -24.97 -0.19 15.56
N GLY A 769 -25.07 1.10 15.27
CA GLY A 769 -24.60 1.67 14.03
C GLY A 769 -24.53 3.19 14.07
N GLU A 770 -23.71 3.77 13.19
CA GLU A 770 -23.54 5.22 13.04
C GLU A 770 -23.95 5.70 11.66
N SER A 771 -24.50 6.91 11.57
CA SER A 771 -24.95 7.52 10.31
C SER A 771 -25.98 6.61 9.61
N ALA A 772 -25.77 6.23 8.34
CA ALA A 772 -26.59 5.24 7.64
C ALA A 772 -26.71 3.89 8.37
N GLY A 773 -25.73 3.52 9.19
CA GLY A 773 -25.80 2.37 10.09
C GLY A 773 -26.74 2.60 11.27
N GLY A 774 -26.77 3.82 11.83
CA GLY A 774 -27.72 4.23 12.85
C GLY A 774 -29.16 4.28 12.32
N ALA A 775 -29.34 4.79 11.09
CA ALA A 775 -30.61 4.72 10.39
C ALA A 775 -31.00 3.25 10.09
N SER A 776 -30.05 2.38 9.73
CA SER A 776 -30.28 0.94 9.56
C SER A 776 -30.77 0.27 10.85
N VAL A 777 -30.15 0.60 12.00
CA VAL A 777 -30.62 0.12 13.32
C VAL A 777 -32.05 0.56 13.59
N HIS A 778 -32.38 1.83 13.32
CA HIS A 778 -33.75 2.30 13.46
C HIS A 778 -34.71 1.57 12.49
N TYR A 779 -34.31 1.34 11.25
CA TYR A 779 -35.08 0.52 10.29
C TYR A 779 -35.35 -0.90 10.79
N HIS A 780 -34.40 -1.54 11.48
CA HIS A 780 -34.63 -2.85 12.11
C HIS A 780 -35.62 -2.79 13.27
N LEU A 781 -35.70 -1.69 14.02
CA LEU A 781 -36.77 -1.49 15.00
C LEU A 781 -38.14 -1.37 14.30
N LEU A 782 -38.21 -0.74 13.14
CA LEU A 782 -39.47 -0.57 12.38
C LEU A 782 -39.91 -1.84 11.63
N SER A 783 -38.96 -2.72 11.27
CA SER A 783 -39.25 -3.87 10.40
C SER A 783 -39.76 -5.10 11.18
N PRO A 784 -40.87 -5.72 10.75
CA PRO A 784 -41.32 -7.00 11.29
C PRO A 784 -40.38 -8.16 10.93
N LEU A 785 -39.53 -8.02 9.90
CA LEU A 785 -38.56 -9.08 9.53
C LEU A 785 -37.42 -9.24 10.55
N SER A 786 -37.26 -8.26 11.44
CA SER A 786 -36.21 -8.22 12.45
C SER A 786 -36.73 -8.54 13.86
N THR A 787 -38.03 -8.78 14.01
CA THR A 787 -38.66 -9.09 15.30
C THR A 787 -38.04 -10.33 15.92
N GLY A 788 -37.54 -10.19 17.16
CA GLY A 788 -36.94 -11.28 17.92
C GLY A 788 -35.49 -11.61 17.56
N LEU A 789 -34.84 -10.86 16.66
CA LEU A 789 -33.43 -11.08 16.31
C LEU A 789 -32.45 -10.31 17.22
N PHE A 790 -32.95 -9.34 17.98
CA PHE A 790 -32.15 -8.52 18.91
C PHE A 790 -33.01 -8.05 20.08
N HIS A 791 -32.33 -7.60 21.14
CA HIS A 791 -32.91 -7.31 22.46
C HIS A 791 -32.75 -5.85 22.86
N ALA A 792 -31.77 -5.15 22.30
CA ALA A 792 -31.55 -3.72 22.47
C ALA A 792 -30.93 -3.09 21.21
N ALA A 793 -31.03 -1.78 21.07
CA ALA A 793 -30.55 -1.07 19.89
C ALA A 793 -29.86 0.27 20.24
N ILE A 794 -28.84 0.65 19.48
CA ILE A 794 -28.15 1.94 19.62
C ILE A 794 -27.99 2.59 18.23
N SER A 795 -28.61 3.75 18.02
CA SER A 795 -28.44 4.55 16.80
C SER A 795 -27.62 5.80 17.08
N GLN A 796 -26.46 5.89 16.44
CA GLN A 796 -25.56 7.03 16.59
C GLN A 796 -25.71 7.95 15.37
N SER A 797 -26.12 9.19 15.58
CA SER A 797 -26.20 10.22 14.53
C SER A 797 -26.97 9.77 13.27
N GLY A 798 -28.07 9.02 13.43
CA GLY A 798 -28.84 8.55 12.29
C GLY A 798 -30.19 7.96 12.65
N SER A 799 -31.21 8.34 11.89
CA SER A 799 -32.59 7.88 12.01
C SER A 799 -33.22 7.64 10.63
N ALA A 800 -34.17 6.70 10.55
CA ALA A 800 -35.06 6.55 9.40
C ALA A 800 -35.94 7.78 9.10
N LEU A 801 -36.04 8.74 10.04
CA LEU A 801 -36.71 10.04 9.82
C LEU A 801 -35.80 11.11 9.23
N ASP A 802 -34.49 10.86 9.14
CA ASP A 802 -33.57 11.83 8.56
C ASP A 802 -33.83 11.98 7.04
N PRO A 803 -33.81 13.20 6.49
CA PRO A 803 -34.16 13.43 5.08
C PRO A 803 -33.27 12.69 4.06
N TRP A 804 -32.04 12.34 4.45
CA TRP A 804 -31.10 11.59 3.61
C TRP A 804 -31.26 10.07 3.73
N ALA A 805 -32.04 9.58 4.70
CA ALA A 805 -32.15 8.17 5.03
C ALA A 805 -33.36 7.47 4.38
N TYR A 806 -34.29 8.23 3.79
CA TYR A 806 -35.49 7.71 3.15
C TYR A 806 -35.76 8.40 1.81
N ILE A 807 -36.25 7.63 0.83
CA ILE A 807 -36.84 8.19 -0.39
C ILE A 807 -38.13 7.46 -0.75
N ASP A 808 -39.11 8.20 -1.26
CA ASP A 808 -40.28 7.58 -1.88
C ASP A 808 -39.83 6.76 -3.11
N PRO A 809 -40.33 5.53 -3.28
CA PRO A 809 -39.95 4.69 -4.41
C PRO A 809 -40.41 5.35 -5.69
N THR A 810 -39.45 5.64 -6.57
CA THR A 810 -39.75 6.22 -7.89
C THR A 810 -39.05 5.41 -8.97
N PRO A 811 -39.77 5.01 -10.03
CA PRO A 811 -39.16 4.26 -11.13
C PRO A 811 -38.14 5.12 -11.89
N ILE A 812 -38.17 6.44 -11.71
CA ILE A 812 -37.38 7.41 -12.47
C ILE A 812 -35.87 7.19 -12.32
N ARG A 813 -35.37 6.81 -11.14
CA ARG A 813 -33.93 6.61 -10.92
C ARG A 813 -33.43 5.35 -11.63
N ALA A 814 -34.20 4.26 -11.56
CA ALA A 814 -33.93 3.02 -12.30
C ALA A 814 -34.06 3.23 -13.83
N GLN A 815 -35.09 3.96 -14.28
CA GLN A 815 -35.29 4.29 -15.70
C GLN A 815 -34.19 5.20 -16.25
N ARG A 816 -33.75 6.22 -15.51
CA ARG A 816 -32.62 7.07 -15.90
C ARG A 816 -31.33 6.26 -16.04
N LEU A 817 -31.06 5.39 -15.08
CA LEU A 817 -29.92 4.48 -15.15
C LEU A 817 -30.01 3.57 -16.38
N GLY A 818 -31.17 2.94 -16.59
CA GLY A 818 -31.43 2.13 -17.78
C GLY A 818 -31.23 2.90 -19.08
N SER A 819 -31.74 4.13 -19.16
CA SER A 819 -31.58 4.99 -20.33
C SER A 819 -30.11 5.33 -20.61
N MET A 820 -29.30 5.56 -19.58
CA MET A 820 -27.85 5.82 -19.73
C MET A 820 -27.09 4.59 -20.24
N LEU A 821 -27.56 3.39 -19.86
CA LEU A 821 -26.97 2.11 -20.27
C LEU A 821 -27.59 1.54 -21.56
N GLY A 822 -28.55 2.23 -22.17
CA GLY A 822 -29.22 1.79 -23.40
C GLY A 822 -30.23 0.65 -23.22
N CYS A 823 -30.75 0.47 -22.00
CA CYS A 823 -31.78 -0.51 -21.69
C CYS A 823 -33.17 -0.09 -22.20
N ASN A 824 -34.04 -1.07 -22.41
CA ASN A 824 -35.46 -0.81 -22.69
C ASN A 824 -36.19 -0.41 -21.39
N ILE A 825 -36.50 0.88 -21.25
CA ILE A 825 -37.14 1.44 -20.06
C ILE A 825 -38.66 1.28 -20.03
N ASP A 826 -39.29 0.89 -21.14
CA ASP A 826 -40.74 0.74 -21.26
C ASP A 826 -41.24 -0.61 -20.71
N ASN A 827 -40.33 -1.53 -20.39
CA ASN A 827 -40.63 -2.84 -19.82
C ASN A 827 -39.73 -3.12 -18.62
N ASN A 828 -40.33 -3.18 -17.41
CA ASN A 828 -39.59 -3.37 -16.17
C ASN A 828 -38.77 -4.67 -16.12
N GLN A 829 -39.28 -5.76 -16.71
CA GLN A 829 -38.54 -7.02 -16.77
C GLN A 829 -37.30 -6.87 -17.66
N ALA A 830 -37.46 -6.31 -18.85
CA ALA A 830 -36.34 -6.06 -19.77
C ALA A 830 -35.33 -5.06 -19.20
N LEU A 831 -35.79 -4.07 -18.46
CA LEU A 831 -34.94 -3.12 -17.74
C LEU A 831 -34.07 -3.85 -16.71
N VAL A 832 -34.66 -4.69 -15.85
CA VAL A 832 -33.92 -5.43 -14.82
C VAL A 832 -32.96 -6.45 -15.44
N GLU A 833 -33.36 -7.18 -16.47
CA GLU A 833 -32.49 -8.11 -17.21
C GLU A 833 -31.27 -7.36 -17.79
N CYS A 834 -31.48 -6.19 -18.39
CA CYS A 834 -30.41 -5.34 -18.90
C CYS A 834 -29.48 -4.85 -17.77
N LEU A 835 -30.02 -4.35 -16.65
CA LEU A 835 -29.23 -3.90 -15.50
C LEU A 835 -28.45 -5.07 -14.84
N ARG A 836 -28.99 -6.29 -14.84
CA ARG A 836 -28.26 -7.49 -14.38
C ARG A 836 -27.12 -7.86 -15.32
N SER A 837 -27.24 -7.59 -16.61
CA SER A 837 -26.17 -7.84 -17.59
C SER A 837 -25.07 -6.77 -17.60
N ALA A 838 -25.33 -5.58 -17.03
CA ALA A 838 -24.36 -4.49 -16.95
C ALA A 838 -23.17 -4.86 -16.06
N THR A 839 -22.00 -4.25 -16.31
CA THR A 839 -20.86 -4.44 -15.41
C THR A 839 -21.07 -3.67 -14.10
N VAL A 840 -20.43 -4.13 -13.02
CA VAL A 840 -20.42 -3.42 -11.73
C VAL A 840 -19.91 -1.98 -11.92
N GLN A 841 -18.85 -1.81 -12.70
CA GLN A 841 -18.24 -0.51 -12.96
C GLN A 841 -19.23 0.43 -13.66
N ASP A 842 -19.94 -0.02 -14.69
CA ASP A 842 -20.93 0.79 -15.40
C ASP A 842 -22.06 1.25 -14.46
N LEU A 843 -22.51 0.38 -13.57
CA LEU A 843 -23.53 0.70 -12.57
C LEU A 843 -23.00 1.72 -11.54
N MET A 844 -21.77 1.52 -11.03
CA MET A 844 -21.15 2.41 -10.05
C MET A 844 -20.85 3.80 -10.61
N ASP A 845 -20.35 3.89 -11.85
CA ASP A 845 -19.98 5.15 -12.50
C ASP A 845 -21.21 6.01 -12.85
N ASN A 846 -22.36 5.37 -13.12
CA ASN A 846 -23.58 6.06 -13.51
C ASN A 846 -24.58 6.29 -12.37
N GLN A 847 -24.42 5.67 -11.20
CA GLN A 847 -25.41 5.76 -10.12
C GLN A 847 -25.70 7.19 -9.68
N TYR A 848 -24.70 8.07 -9.59
CA TYR A 848 -24.89 9.47 -9.19
C TYR A 848 -25.43 10.36 -10.32
N ASN A 849 -25.35 9.89 -11.57
CA ASN A 849 -25.86 10.64 -12.71
C ASN A 849 -27.39 10.60 -12.81
N VAL A 850 -28.04 9.66 -12.12
CA VAL A 850 -29.51 9.55 -12.08
C VAL A 850 -30.17 10.69 -11.29
N MET A 851 -29.41 11.37 -10.44
CA MET A 851 -29.87 12.49 -9.61
C MET A 851 -30.05 13.77 -10.43
N THR A 852 -31.10 14.53 -10.13
CA THR A 852 -31.31 15.86 -10.74
C THR A 852 -30.27 16.87 -10.27
N SER A 853 -30.18 18.02 -10.93
CA SER A 853 -29.31 19.12 -10.45
C SER A 853 -29.75 19.63 -9.08
N GLU A 854 -31.05 19.62 -8.79
CA GLU A 854 -31.59 19.98 -7.48
C GLU A 854 -31.20 18.96 -6.41
N ASP A 855 -31.32 17.66 -6.73
CA ASP A 855 -30.88 16.58 -5.85
C ASP A 855 -29.38 16.72 -5.51
N LYS A 856 -28.56 17.06 -6.50
CA LYS A 856 -27.10 17.20 -6.34
C LYS A 856 -26.69 18.44 -5.55
N ALA A 857 -27.51 19.49 -5.56
CA ALA A 857 -27.24 20.75 -4.86
C ALA A 857 -27.53 20.67 -3.35
N ARG A 858 -28.11 19.56 -2.87
CA ARG A 858 -28.41 19.32 -1.45
C ARG A 858 -27.32 18.46 -0.80
N PRO A 859 -26.79 18.87 0.37
CA PRO A 859 -25.83 18.06 1.11
C PRO A 859 -26.40 16.69 1.50
N LEU A 860 -25.52 15.69 1.59
CA LEU A 860 -25.83 14.32 2.01
C LEU A 860 -26.96 13.64 1.22
N HIS A 861 -27.23 14.05 -0.02
CA HIS A 861 -28.22 13.37 -0.85
C HIS A 861 -27.58 12.27 -1.71
N TYR A 862 -28.20 11.07 -1.71
CA TYR A 862 -27.67 9.86 -2.31
C TYR A 862 -28.64 9.26 -3.35
N PRO A 863 -28.13 8.54 -4.37
CA PRO A 863 -28.93 8.11 -5.52
C PRO A 863 -29.82 6.88 -5.24
N PHE A 864 -29.32 5.89 -4.50
CA PHE A 864 -30.07 4.68 -4.17
C PHE A 864 -29.92 4.45 -2.67
N ILE A 865 -31.01 4.62 -1.93
CA ILE A 865 -31.12 4.57 -0.48
C ILE A 865 -32.40 3.84 -0.09
N PRO A 866 -32.64 3.53 1.21
CA PRO A 866 -33.87 2.89 1.64
C PRO A 866 -35.12 3.59 1.11
N SER A 867 -36.10 2.79 0.67
CA SER A 867 -37.37 3.26 0.13
C SER A 867 -38.51 2.34 0.54
N LEU A 868 -39.76 2.80 0.37
CA LEU A 868 -40.91 1.91 0.49
C LEU A 868 -40.85 0.82 -0.59
N GLU A 869 -41.14 -0.43 -0.23
CA GLU A 869 -40.96 -1.54 -1.16
C GLU A 869 -42.13 -1.74 -2.10
N TYR A 870 -41.82 -2.11 -3.34
CA TYR A 870 -42.83 -2.66 -4.26
C TYR A 870 -43.15 -4.11 -3.87
N ALA A 871 -44.42 -4.48 -3.93
CA ALA A 871 -44.83 -5.87 -3.77
C ALA A 871 -44.28 -6.72 -4.93
N VAL A 872 -43.48 -7.74 -4.60
CA VAL A 872 -42.97 -8.74 -5.53
C VAL A 872 -43.42 -10.11 -5.04
N GLU A 873 -43.94 -10.95 -5.93
CA GLU A 873 -44.49 -12.26 -5.57
C GLU A 873 -43.41 -13.14 -4.92
N GLY A 874 -43.71 -13.67 -3.72
CA GLY A 874 -42.80 -14.53 -2.98
C GLY A 874 -41.70 -13.81 -2.19
N GLU A 875 -41.61 -12.48 -2.25
CA GLU A 875 -40.65 -11.70 -1.46
C GLU A 875 -41.28 -11.11 -0.20
N ALA A 876 -40.58 -11.23 0.93
CA ALA A 876 -40.99 -10.60 2.17
C ALA A 876 -40.68 -9.09 2.15
N ILE A 877 -41.62 -8.28 2.64
CA ILE A 877 -41.51 -6.82 2.71
C ILE A 877 -40.76 -6.43 3.98
N PHE A 878 -39.62 -5.74 3.85
CA PHE A 878 -38.87 -5.25 5.02
C PHE A 878 -39.50 -3.97 5.59
N LEU A 879 -39.83 -3.00 4.74
CA LEU A 879 -40.44 -1.73 5.15
C LEU A 879 -41.89 -1.64 4.63
N GLN A 880 -42.87 -1.76 5.54
CA GLN A 880 -44.30 -1.88 5.19
C GLN A 880 -44.99 -0.55 4.90
N ASP A 881 -44.55 0.54 5.54
CA ASP A 881 -45.06 1.89 5.37
C ASP A 881 -43.93 2.89 5.62
N ARG A 882 -44.20 4.19 5.45
CA ARG A 882 -43.27 5.26 5.80
C ARG A 882 -42.88 5.19 7.26
N PRO A 883 -41.59 5.42 7.60
CA PRO A 883 -41.11 5.39 8.99
C PRO A 883 -41.94 6.25 9.95
N ILE A 884 -42.34 7.45 9.51
CA ILE A 884 -43.17 8.35 10.32
C ILE A 884 -44.53 7.75 10.67
N THR A 885 -45.19 7.08 9.72
CA THR A 885 -46.48 6.42 9.93
C THR A 885 -46.34 5.27 10.90
N LEU A 886 -45.33 4.42 10.71
CA LEU A 886 -45.06 3.27 11.59
C LEU A 886 -44.82 3.70 13.04
N LEU A 887 -44.08 4.79 13.24
CA LEU A 887 -43.85 5.37 14.57
C LEU A 887 -45.13 5.95 15.16
N GLN A 888 -45.90 6.74 14.41
CA GLN A 888 -47.15 7.34 14.87
C GLN A 888 -48.20 6.30 15.26
N ASP A 889 -48.28 5.20 14.53
CA ASP A 889 -49.21 4.09 14.79
C ASP A 889 -48.69 3.10 15.85
N GLY A 890 -47.46 3.30 16.34
CA GLY A 890 -46.83 2.41 17.33
C GLY A 890 -46.49 1.02 16.78
N LEU A 891 -46.33 0.89 15.46
CA LEU A 891 -46.05 -0.34 14.72
C LEU A 891 -44.54 -0.55 14.56
N PHE A 892 -43.85 -0.79 15.68
CA PHE A 892 -42.41 -1.07 15.71
C PHE A 892 -42.05 -2.01 16.87
N ASN A 893 -40.87 -2.61 16.82
CA ASN A 893 -40.31 -3.46 17.87
C ASN A 893 -39.98 -2.60 19.10
N LYS A 894 -40.77 -2.78 20.18
CA LYS A 894 -40.61 -2.02 21.42
C LYS A 894 -39.51 -2.62 22.29
N LEU A 895 -38.29 -2.08 22.19
CA LEU A 895 -37.09 -2.53 22.90
C LEU A 895 -36.37 -1.35 23.58
N PRO A 896 -35.50 -1.60 24.58
CA PRO A 896 -34.53 -0.61 25.05
C PRO A 896 -33.74 0.00 23.91
N TYR A 897 -33.59 1.32 23.91
CA TYR A 897 -32.98 2.05 22.80
C TYR A 897 -32.13 3.23 23.26
N ILE A 898 -30.92 3.35 22.72
CA ILE A 898 -30.10 4.56 22.81
C ILE A 898 -30.11 5.26 21.46
N SER A 899 -30.34 6.57 21.47
CA SER A 899 -30.12 7.44 20.31
C SER A 899 -29.29 8.65 20.72
N GLY A 900 -28.61 9.30 19.79
CA GLY A 900 -27.95 10.56 20.09
C GLY A 900 -27.14 11.11 18.93
N VAL A 901 -26.52 12.27 19.16
CA VAL A 901 -25.87 13.08 18.13
C VAL A 901 -24.57 13.72 18.65
N ASN A 902 -23.73 14.15 17.73
CA ASN A 902 -22.56 14.98 17.98
C ASN A 902 -22.95 16.46 18.00
N SER A 903 -22.28 17.28 18.81
CA SER A 903 -22.69 18.69 19.00
C SER A 903 -22.47 19.59 17.78
N LYS A 904 -21.77 19.13 16.73
CA LYS A 904 -21.58 19.85 15.46
C LYS A 904 -21.70 18.93 14.25
N GLU A 905 -22.78 18.17 14.17
CA GLU A 905 -23.11 17.28 13.03
C GLU A 905 -22.89 17.92 11.66
N GLY A 906 -23.42 19.14 11.46
CA GLY A 906 -23.42 19.80 10.16
C GLY A 906 -22.05 20.17 9.60
N LYS A 907 -20.97 20.04 10.39
CA LYS A 907 -19.59 20.16 9.88
C LYS A 907 -19.29 19.23 8.72
N THR A 908 -19.94 18.06 8.69
CA THR A 908 -19.80 17.09 7.60
C THR A 908 -20.14 17.71 6.24
N THR A 909 -21.12 18.62 6.18
CA THR A 909 -21.56 19.26 4.94
C THR A 909 -20.48 20.17 4.33
N LEU A 910 -19.60 20.75 5.15
CA LEU A 910 -18.50 21.59 4.70
C LEU A 910 -17.50 20.83 3.81
N GLN A 911 -17.36 19.51 4.03
CA GLN A 911 -16.51 18.65 3.22
C GLN A 911 -17.18 18.28 1.89
N PHE A 912 -18.49 18.03 1.90
CA PHE A 912 -19.25 17.68 0.69
C PHE A 912 -19.38 18.86 -0.28
N SER A 913 -19.51 20.09 0.24
CA SER A 913 -19.54 21.31 -0.59
C SER A 913 -18.23 21.64 -1.31
N ARG A 914 -17.13 20.91 -1.02
CA ARG A 914 -15.87 20.98 -1.79
C ARG A 914 -15.91 20.19 -3.11
N SER A 915 -16.74 19.17 -3.21
CA SER A 915 -16.60 18.12 -4.23
C SER A 915 -17.75 18.05 -5.24
N ARG A 916 -18.91 18.67 -4.96
CA ARG A 916 -20.12 18.53 -5.81
C ARG A 916 -20.94 19.80 -6.04
N ASP A 917 -20.60 20.94 -5.45
CA ASP A 917 -21.50 22.11 -5.35
C ASP A 917 -21.15 23.32 -6.23
N VAL A 918 -20.52 23.11 -7.39
CA VAL A 918 -20.59 24.11 -8.47
C VAL A 918 -21.23 23.43 -9.67
N PRO A 919 -22.56 23.57 -9.89
CA PRO A 919 -23.06 23.52 -11.26
C PRO A 919 -22.17 24.48 -12.04
N SER A 920 -21.60 24.07 -13.15
CA SER A 920 -20.96 25.01 -14.05
C SER A 920 -21.95 26.14 -14.33
N VAL A 921 -21.77 27.30 -13.67
CA VAL A 921 -22.44 28.57 -13.99
C VAL A 921 -22.02 29.06 -15.39
N PHE A 922 -21.22 28.27 -16.11
CA PHE A 922 -20.92 28.37 -17.52
C PHE A 922 -21.59 27.25 -18.34
N ASP A 923 -22.83 26.89 -18.00
CA ASP A 923 -23.68 26.23 -18.99
C ASP A 923 -24.08 27.25 -20.07
N ARG A 924 -23.98 26.83 -21.31
CA ARG A 924 -23.50 27.63 -22.43
C ARG A 924 -24.60 28.42 -23.16
N ASP A 925 -25.64 28.85 -22.44
CA ASP A 925 -26.88 29.35 -23.07
C ASP A 925 -27.28 30.81 -22.73
N ILE A 926 -26.51 31.55 -21.92
CA ILE A 926 -26.85 32.95 -21.56
C ILE A 926 -26.04 34.04 -22.30
N PHE A 927 -25.00 33.69 -23.06
CA PHE A 927 -24.19 34.65 -23.85
C PHE A 927 -24.33 34.48 -25.38
N SER A 928 -25.55 34.30 -25.89
CA SER A 928 -25.82 34.31 -27.34
C SER A 928 -26.48 35.58 -27.87
N ASN A 929 -26.69 36.60 -27.02
CA ASN A 929 -27.21 37.90 -27.44
C ASN A 929 -26.30 39.02 -26.95
N GLU A 930 -25.14 39.19 -27.59
CA GLU A 930 -24.45 40.47 -27.83
C GLU A 930 -22.99 40.20 -28.22
N LEU A 931 -22.74 40.04 -29.53
CA LEU A 931 -21.56 40.53 -30.25
C LEU A 931 -21.62 39.96 -31.67
N GLY A 932 -22.09 40.79 -32.59
CA GLY A 932 -22.11 40.50 -34.01
C GLY A 932 -20.74 40.62 -34.68
N SER A 933 -20.70 40.09 -35.90
CA SER A 933 -19.65 40.21 -36.94
C SER A 933 -18.32 39.50 -36.61
N ALA A 934 -17.74 38.65 -37.46
CA ALA A 934 -17.70 38.70 -38.92
C ALA A 934 -17.27 37.35 -39.55
N ASN A 935 -17.85 37.09 -40.73
CA ASN A 935 -17.21 36.63 -41.97
C ASN A 935 -16.84 35.13 -42.25
N TYR A 936 -17.61 34.59 -43.20
CA TYR A 936 -17.31 33.71 -44.37
C TYR A 936 -16.63 32.34 -44.13
N ALA A 937 -16.97 31.17 -44.71
CA ALA A 937 -17.84 30.63 -45.78
C ALA A 937 -16.99 29.66 -46.65
N LEU A 938 -17.63 28.59 -47.18
CA LEU A 938 -17.22 27.65 -48.26
C LEU A 938 -16.34 26.43 -47.84
N ALA A 939 -16.55 25.18 -48.29
CA ALA A 939 -17.53 24.54 -49.16
C ALA A 939 -17.46 22.97 -49.11
N ARG A 940 -18.64 22.32 -49.17
CA ARG A 940 -19.09 21.10 -49.91
C ARG A 940 -18.16 19.86 -50.18
N LEU A 941 -18.52 18.71 -49.55
CA LEU A 941 -18.89 17.34 -50.06
C LEU A 941 -17.93 16.49 -50.98
N PRO A 942 -18.01 15.12 -51.13
CA PRO A 942 -18.63 14.03 -50.31
C PRO A 942 -17.94 12.60 -50.29
N VAL A 943 -18.46 11.69 -49.42
CA VAL A 943 -18.52 10.17 -49.36
C VAL A 943 -17.26 9.24 -49.34
N TRP A 944 -17.04 8.50 -48.22
CA TRP A 944 -17.11 7.00 -48.02
C TRP A 944 -16.79 6.60 -46.55
N PRO A 945 -17.23 5.42 -46.04
CA PRO A 945 -17.61 5.21 -44.63
C PRO A 945 -16.46 4.76 -43.72
N PRO A 946 -16.45 5.11 -42.41
CA PRO A 946 -15.59 4.45 -41.43
C PRO A 946 -16.36 3.54 -40.48
N SER A 947 -15.95 2.28 -40.51
CA SER A 947 -15.98 1.33 -39.40
C SER A 947 -15.51 1.95 -38.07
N ARG A 948 -16.32 1.75 -37.02
CA ARG A 948 -15.99 1.72 -35.59
C ARG A 948 -14.71 2.48 -35.18
N LEU A 949 -14.83 3.80 -35.10
CA LEU A 949 -13.96 4.64 -34.28
C LEU A 949 -14.72 4.98 -32.99
N ARG A 950 -14.31 4.38 -31.87
CA ARG A 950 -14.59 4.89 -30.53
C ARG A 950 -13.94 6.28 -30.46
N ALA A 951 -14.75 7.32 -30.55
CA ALA A 951 -14.36 8.63 -30.07
C ALA A 951 -14.21 8.52 -28.55
N ARG A 952 -12.98 8.31 -28.08
CA ARG A 952 -12.56 8.77 -26.75
C ARG A 952 -12.74 10.27 -26.78
N SER A 953 -13.77 10.78 -26.10
CA SER A 953 -13.92 12.20 -25.85
C SER A 953 -12.70 12.68 -25.08
N HIS A 954 -11.92 13.53 -25.74
CA HIS A 954 -10.97 14.42 -25.08
C HIS A 954 -11.74 15.29 -24.06
N ALA A 955 -11.57 14.95 -22.79
CA ALA A 955 -11.75 15.86 -21.66
C ALA A 955 -10.58 15.65 -20.70
N CYS A 956 -9.36 15.90 -21.20
CA CYS A 956 -8.17 16.02 -20.36
C CYS A 956 -7.19 16.97 -21.06
N GLN A 957 -7.51 18.27 -21.06
CA GLN A 957 -6.58 19.37 -21.28
C GLN A 957 -7.20 20.68 -20.79
N SER A 958 -7.43 20.75 -19.49
CA SER A 958 -7.22 21.99 -18.75
C SER A 958 -6.54 21.61 -17.45
N GLY A 959 -5.24 21.88 -17.37
CA GLY A 959 -4.55 21.97 -16.10
C GLY A 959 -5.20 23.07 -15.27
N ARG A 960 -6.18 22.70 -14.46
CA ARG A 960 -6.30 23.29 -13.14
C ARG A 960 -5.60 22.30 -12.23
N THR A 961 -4.40 22.66 -11.79
CA THR A 961 -3.96 22.31 -10.44
C THR A 961 -5.16 22.50 -9.53
N LEU A 962 -5.75 21.40 -9.03
CA LEU A 962 -6.57 21.50 -7.84
C LEU A 962 -5.60 21.94 -6.75
N ASN A 963 -5.52 23.25 -6.55
CA ASN A 963 -5.03 23.80 -5.30
C ASN A 963 -5.98 23.26 -4.23
N GLU A 964 -5.65 22.10 -3.68
CA GLU A 964 -6.02 21.75 -2.32
C GLU A 964 -5.59 22.95 -1.46
N ASN A 965 -6.55 23.56 -0.74
CA ASN A 965 -6.37 24.42 0.46
C ASN A 965 -7.21 25.70 0.56
N TYR A 966 -8.21 25.97 -0.29
CA TYR A 966 -9.17 27.05 -0.03
C TYR A 966 -10.61 26.64 -0.35
N LEU A 967 -11.54 26.80 0.60
CA LEU A 967 -12.97 26.92 0.31
C LEU A 967 -13.11 28.17 -0.57
N ASP A 968 -13.50 28.02 -1.82
CA ASP A 968 -13.72 29.17 -2.71
C ASP A 968 -14.82 30.04 -2.09
N PRO A 969 -14.57 31.33 -1.78
CA PRO A 969 -15.59 32.25 -1.26
C PRO A 969 -16.85 32.31 -2.15
N SER A 970 -16.75 31.96 -3.43
CA SER A 970 -17.87 31.88 -4.35
C SER A 970 -18.94 30.85 -3.94
N ILE A 971 -18.57 29.80 -3.20
CA ILE A 971 -19.50 28.76 -2.73
C ILE A 971 -20.51 29.36 -1.73
N TRP A 972 -20.03 30.16 -0.78
CA TRP A 972 -20.88 30.83 0.20
C TRP A 972 -21.83 31.81 -0.46
N GLN A 973 -21.33 32.55 -1.46
CA GLN A 973 -22.16 33.43 -2.26
C GLN A 973 -23.24 32.66 -3.03
N ALA A 974 -22.92 31.49 -3.59
CA ALA A 974 -23.91 30.65 -4.27
C ALA A 974 -24.97 30.11 -3.30
N ILE A 975 -24.56 29.65 -2.11
CA ILE A 975 -25.48 29.22 -1.04
C ILE A 975 -26.39 30.36 -0.61
N ASP A 976 -25.83 31.54 -0.40
CA ASP A 976 -26.59 32.72 -0.02
C ASP A 976 -27.60 33.17 -1.09
N GLN A 977 -27.20 33.12 -2.37
CA GLN A 977 -28.05 33.47 -3.51
C GLN A 977 -29.18 32.47 -3.74
N ASP A 978 -28.96 31.19 -3.43
CA ASP A 978 -29.96 30.12 -3.54
C ASP A 978 -30.28 29.54 -2.16
N PHE A 979 -30.65 30.41 -1.22
CA PHE A 979 -30.93 30.02 0.16
C PHE A 979 -32.19 29.17 0.28
N GLU A 980 -33.14 29.27 -0.66
CA GLU A 980 -34.32 28.39 -0.73
C GLU A 980 -33.94 26.89 -0.80
N ARG A 981 -32.68 26.54 -1.13
CA ARG A 981 -32.19 25.16 -1.08
C ARG A 981 -32.29 24.51 0.32
N VAL A 982 -32.31 25.31 1.39
CA VAL A 982 -32.38 24.83 2.78
C VAL A 982 -33.81 24.58 3.26
N VAL A 983 -34.82 24.90 2.44
CA VAL A 983 -36.22 24.59 2.77
C VAL A 983 -36.40 23.07 2.82
N PRO A 984 -36.94 22.50 3.91
CA PRO A 984 -37.15 21.06 4.03
C PRO A 984 -38.03 20.48 2.91
N LEU A 985 -37.56 19.38 2.31
CA LEU A 985 -38.20 18.72 1.17
C LEU A 985 -39.57 18.10 1.49
N ASP A 986 -39.72 17.63 2.71
CA ASP A 986 -40.92 16.95 3.19
C ASP A 986 -42.08 17.93 3.44
N LEU A 987 -41.84 19.25 3.43
CA LEU A 987 -42.88 20.28 3.34
C LEU A 987 -43.53 20.35 1.94
N LYS A 988 -42.89 19.77 0.91
CA LYS A 988 -43.40 19.71 -0.48
C LYS A 988 -43.76 21.09 -1.06
N LEU A 989 -43.02 22.13 -0.66
CA LEU A 989 -43.19 23.48 -1.20
C LEU A 989 -42.47 23.59 -2.55
N GLU A 990 -43.13 24.20 -3.53
CA GLU A 990 -42.50 24.46 -4.83
C GLU A 990 -41.48 25.59 -4.68
N LYS A 991 -40.24 25.36 -5.13
CA LYS A 991 -39.18 26.36 -5.10
C LYS A 991 -39.60 27.61 -5.87
N GLY A 992 -39.38 28.80 -5.30
CA GLY A 992 -39.81 30.07 -5.87
C GLY A 992 -41.28 30.43 -5.62
N SER A 993 -42.05 29.56 -4.96
CA SER A 993 -43.38 29.92 -4.46
C SER A 993 -43.27 30.90 -3.28
N ASN A 994 -44.30 31.72 -3.06
CA ASN A 994 -44.35 32.64 -1.92
C ASN A 994 -44.18 31.91 -0.58
N ALA A 995 -44.72 30.68 -0.46
CA ALA A 995 -44.60 29.87 0.74
C ALA A 995 -43.16 29.38 0.96
N SER A 996 -42.49 28.88 -0.10
CA SER A 996 -41.07 28.48 -0.03
C SER A 996 -40.16 29.65 0.36
N GLN A 997 -40.39 30.81 -0.25
CA GLN A 997 -39.63 32.02 0.05
C GLN A 997 -39.85 32.51 1.48
N GLN A 998 -41.10 32.47 1.96
CA GLN A 998 -41.40 32.82 3.34
C GLN A 998 -40.70 31.89 4.34
N VAL A 999 -40.75 30.57 4.11
CA VAL A 999 -40.05 29.59 4.95
C VAL A 999 -38.54 29.82 4.94
N ALA A 1000 -37.96 30.09 3.77
CA ALA A 1000 -36.54 30.42 3.65
C ALA A 1000 -36.16 31.70 4.42
N GLU A 1001 -37.01 32.74 4.39
CA GLU A 1001 -36.83 33.98 5.16
C GLU A 1001 -36.91 33.70 6.67
N GLU A 1002 -37.87 32.90 7.13
CA GLU A 1002 -38.03 32.52 8.54
C GLU A 1002 -36.81 31.75 9.06
N ILE A 1003 -36.30 30.78 8.28
CA ILE A 1003 -35.06 30.03 8.60
C ILE A 1003 -33.85 30.99 8.65
N ARG A 1004 -33.74 31.91 7.68
CA ARG A 1004 -32.65 32.89 7.65
C ARG A 1004 -32.71 33.84 8.84
N GLN A 1005 -33.91 34.28 9.22
CA GLN A 1005 -34.11 35.14 10.36
C GLN A 1005 -33.69 34.44 11.66
N PHE A 1006 -34.08 33.18 11.83
CA PHE A 1006 -33.77 32.42 13.03
C PHE A 1006 -32.28 32.11 13.18
N PHE A 1007 -31.66 31.45 12.18
CA PHE A 1007 -30.27 31.00 12.30
C PHE A 1007 -29.23 32.10 12.02
N PHE A 1008 -29.53 33.04 11.12
CA PHE A 1008 -28.56 34.04 10.67
C PHE A 1008 -28.89 35.46 11.13
N ASN A 1009 -30.02 35.69 11.81
CA ASN A 1009 -30.51 37.04 12.14
C ASN A 1009 -30.50 37.95 10.89
N ASN A 1010 -30.97 37.40 9.76
CA ASN A 1010 -30.98 38.03 8.43
C ASN A 1010 -29.59 38.41 7.85
N GLN A 1011 -28.50 37.88 8.41
CA GLN A 1011 -27.18 38.00 7.80
C GLN A 1011 -27.04 37.07 6.59
N ALA A 1012 -26.13 37.45 5.68
CA ALA A 1012 -25.78 36.66 4.51
C ALA A 1012 -24.91 35.46 4.90
N VAL A 1013 -25.11 34.31 4.24
CA VAL A 1013 -24.26 33.13 4.43
C VAL A 1013 -22.85 33.46 3.93
N SER A 1014 -21.89 33.43 4.85
CA SER A 1014 -20.51 33.86 4.58
C SER A 1014 -19.53 33.08 5.45
N THR A 1015 -18.23 33.34 5.25
CA THR A 1015 -17.17 32.80 6.12
C THR A 1015 -17.33 33.19 7.59
N GLN A 1016 -18.02 34.31 7.86
CA GLN A 1016 -18.27 34.80 9.21
C GLN A 1016 -19.43 34.06 9.89
N THR A 1017 -20.42 33.61 9.11
CA THR A 1017 -21.64 32.96 9.60
C THR A 1017 -21.64 31.45 9.37
N ILE A 1018 -20.45 30.86 9.27
CA ILE A 1018 -20.29 29.44 8.93
C ILE A 1018 -20.66 28.52 10.08
N GLY A 1019 -20.55 29.00 11.33
CA GLY A 1019 -21.01 28.26 12.51
C GLY A 1019 -22.53 28.08 12.49
N GLU A 1020 -23.24 29.15 12.19
CA GLU A 1020 -24.69 29.19 12.05
C GLU A 1020 -25.17 28.29 10.90
N TYR A 1021 -24.44 28.27 9.78
CA TYR A 1021 -24.70 27.32 8.70
C TYR A 1021 -24.48 25.87 9.12
N VAL A 1022 -23.42 25.58 9.89
CA VAL A 1022 -23.18 24.25 10.44
C VAL A 1022 -24.30 23.83 11.39
N ASP A 1023 -24.79 24.73 12.22
CA ASP A 1023 -25.86 24.44 13.17
C ASP A 1023 -27.19 24.18 12.42
N LEU A 1024 -27.53 25.03 11.45
CA LEU A 1024 -28.67 24.81 10.54
C LEU A 1024 -28.60 23.43 9.84
N GLN A 1025 -27.45 23.08 9.27
CA GLN A 1025 -27.30 21.81 8.56
C GLN A 1025 -27.37 20.61 9.51
N GLY A 1026 -26.84 20.73 10.74
CA GLY A 1026 -26.95 19.70 11.76
C GLY A 1026 -28.40 19.43 12.14
N ASP A 1027 -29.16 20.49 12.38
CA ASP A 1027 -30.58 20.43 12.70
C ASP A 1027 -31.41 19.79 11.57
N LEU A 1028 -31.21 20.29 10.35
CA LEU A 1028 -31.99 19.89 9.19
C LEU A 1028 -31.74 18.43 8.77
N LEU A 1029 -30.51 17.93 8.91
CA LEU A 1029 -30.13 16.63 8.36
C LEU A 1029 -30.14 15.51 9.39
N ILE A 1030 -29.96 15.79 10.69
CA ILE A 1030 -29.72 14.74 11.69
C ILE A 1030 -30.48 15.02 13.00
N ILE A 1031 -30.25 16.17 13.65
CA ILE A 1031 -30.70 16.39 15.04
C ILE A 1031 -32.23 16.34 15.14
N ASN A 1032 -32.95 17.02 14.25
CA ASN A 1032 -34.41 17.03 14.28
C ASN A 1032 -35.00 15.62 14.02
N GLY A 1033 -34.43 14.85 13.08
CA GLY A 1033 -34.90 13.49 12.79
C GLY A 1033 -34.66 12.54 13.96
N VAL A 1034 -33.52 12.66 14.66
CA VAL A 1034 -33.20 11.89 15.87
C VAL A 1034 -34.12 12.25 17.05
N GLU A 1035 -34.27 13.55 17.37
CA GLU A 1035 -35.15 13.98 18.47
C GLU A 1035 -36.60 13.58 18.19
N LYS A 1036 -37.09 13.78 16.96
CA LYS A 1036 -38.45 13.42 16.59
C LYS A 1036 -38.72 11.92 16.70
N THR A 1037 -37.70 11.11 16.43
CA THR A 1037 -37.78 9.65 16.60
C THR A 1037 -38.01 9.29 18.06
N LEU A 1038 -37.20 9.84 18.96
CA LEU A 1038 -37.32 9.60 20.40
C LEU A 1038 -38.68 10.05 20.94
N GLU A 1039 -39.16 11.23 20.54
CA GLU A 1039 -40.49 11.72 20.92
C GLU A 1039 -41.62 10.75 20.53
N LEU A 1040 -41.65 10.33 19.27
CA LEU A 1040 -42.70 9.45 18.77
C LEU A 1040 -42.62 8.06 19.38
N MET A 1041 -41.40 7.54 19.60
CA MET A 1041 -41.20 6.26 20.29
C MET A 1041 -41.65 6.35 21.76
N ALA A 1042 -41.31 7.43 22.47
CA ALA A 1042 -41.70 7.66 23.86
C ALA A 1042 -43.23 7.76 24.02
N ALA A 1043 -43.92 8.34 23.03
CA ALA A 1043 -45.37 8.42 23.02
C ALA A 1043 -46.06 7.04 22.86
N GLN A 1044 -45.38 6.06 22.27
CA GLN A 1044 -45.95 4.76 21.90
C GLN A 1044 -45.37 3.57 22.68
N SER A 1045 -44.31 3.77 23.45
CA SER A 1045 -43.59 2.71 24.16
C SER A 1045 -43.21 3.12 25.58
N SER A 1046 -43.32 2.18 26.52
CA SER A 1046 -42.83 2.33 27.90
C SER A 1046 -41.43 1.74 28.11
N GLN A 1047 -40.77 1.31 27.02
CA GLN A 1047 -39.40 0.79 27.10
C GLN A 1047 -38.42 1.94 27.36
N PRO A 1048 -37.30 1.68 28.05
CA PRO A 1048 -36.33 2.71 28.37
C PRO A 1048 -35.68 3.25 27.10
N LEU A 1049 -35.78 4.57 26.91
CA LEU A 1049 -35.13 5.31 25.84
C LEU A 1049 -34.04 6.19 26.47
N TYR A 1050 -32.86 6.24 25.89
CA TYR A 1050 -31.77 7.09 26.36
C TYR A 1050 -31.29 7.98 25.23
N ASN A 1051 -31.10 9.27 25.53
CA ASN A 1051 -30.55 10.23 24.59
C ASN A 1051 -29.14 10.67 25.00
N TYR A 1052 -28.25 10.93 24.05
CA TYR A 1052 -26.94 11.55 24.33
C TYR A 1052 -26.60 12.69 23.37
N LEU A 1053 -25.82 13.63 23.90
CA LEU A 1053 -25.08 14.62 23.12
C LEU A 1053 -23.59 14.38 23.32
N PHE A 1054 -22.88 13.95 22.28
CA PHE A 1054 -21.44 13.88 22.32
C PHE A 1054 -20.86 15.25 22.00
N SER A 1055 -20.23 15.90 22.99
CA SER A 1055 -19.68 17.26 22.86
C SER A 1055 -18.18 17.34 23.15
N TYR A 1056 -17.54 16.19 23.41
CA TYR A 1056 -16.10 16.14 23.66
C TYR A 1056 -15.30 16.34 22.36
N ASP A 1057 -14.69 17.51 22.23
CA ASP A 1057 -13.79 17.85 21.12
C ASP A 1057 -12.37 17.36 21.40
N GLY A 1058 -12.17 16.05 21.24
CA GLY A 1058 -10.92 15.35 21.48
C GLY A 1058 -10.13 14.99 20.22
N ARG A 1059 -8.92 14.45 20.41
CA ARG A 1059 -7.98 14.10 19.32
C ARG A 1059 -8.37 12.87 18.52
N LEU A 1060 -9.29 12.04 19.03
CA LEU A 1060 -9.80 10.87 18.32
C LEU A 1060 -10.91 11.21 17.31
N GLY A 1061 -11.37 12.46 17.25
CA GLY A 1061 -12.30 12.93 16.21
C GLY A 1061 -11.63 12.96 14.83
N ARG A 1062 -12.26 12.35 13.82
CA ARG A 1062 -11.80 12.38 12.41
C ARG A 1062 -11.74 13.80 11.87
N SER A 1063 -12.66 14.67 12.28
CA SER A 1063 -12.69 16.06 11.83
C SER A 1063 -11.43 16.84 12.23
N ARG A 1064 -10.89 16.60 13.44
CA ARG A 1064 -9.64 17.21 13.91
C ARG A 1064 -8.39 16.70 13.19
N MET A 1065 -8.41 15.47 12.69
CA MET A 1065 -7.31 14.93 11.88
C MET A 1065 -7.30 15.49 10.45
N ASN A 1066 -8.48 15.80 9.88
CA ASN A 1066 -8.60 16.36 8.52
C ASN A 1066 -8.61 17.90 8.46
N THR A 1067 -8.58 18.61 9.59
CA THR A 1067 -8.59 20.08 9.65
C THR A 1067 -7.29 20.77 9.23
N SER A 1068 -6.25 20.04 8.83
CA SER A 1068 -5.05 20.62 8.20
C SER A 1068 -5.32 21.31 6.84
N ALA A 1069 -6.50 21.08 6.23
CA ALA A 1069 -6.90 21.67 4.95
C ALA A 1069 -7.94 22.83 5.03
N ILE A 1070 -8.31 23.31 6.23
CA ILE A 1070 -9.13 24.52 6.43
C ILE A 1070 -8.33 25.50 7.28
N ALA A 1071 -7.27 26.07 6.71
CA ALA A 1071 -6.25 26.81 7.42
C ALA A 1071 -6.69 28.16 8.06
N ASN A 1072 -7.99 28.41 8.32
CA ASN A 1072 -8.41 29.61 9.07
C ASN A 1072 -9.84 29.61 9.67
N ILE A 1073 -10.61 28.52 9.63
CA ILE A 1073 -11.95 28.48 10.23
C ILE A 1073 -11.99 27.33 11.25
N SER A 1074 -11.78 27.65 12.53
CA SER A 1074 -11.87 26.66 13.62
C SER A 1074 -13.26 26.69 14.25
N ILE A 1075 -14.20 25.92 13.70
CA ILE A 1075 -15.46 25.62 14.38
C ILE A 1075 -15.13 24.59 15.47
N GLN A 1076 -15.41 24.86 16.74
CA GLN A 1076 -15.13 23.95 17.85
C GLN A 1076 -16.25 22.91 18.02
N GLY A 1077 -15.93 21.71 18.53
CA GLY A 1077 -16.90 20.64 18.80
C GLY A 1077 -16.78 19.42 17.87
N PRO A 1078 -17.21 18.22 18.29
CA PRO A 1078 -17.17 17.02 17.46
C PRO A 1078 -18.13 17.09 16.25
N SER A 1079 -17.63 16.65 15.10
CA SER A 1079 -18.38 16.47 13.84
C SER A 1079 -19.07 15.11 13.79
N HIS A 1080 -19.92 14.91 12.78
CA HIS A 1080 -20.46 13.60 12.41
C HIS A 1080 -19.39 12.49 12.39
N GLY A 1081 -19.65 11.41 13.11
CA GLY A 1081 -18.78 10.23 13.24
C GLY A 1081 -17.51 10.40 14.08
N ASP A 1082 -17.33 11.53 14.76
CA ASP A 1082 -16.15 11.75 15.63
C ASP A 1082 -16.18 10.90 16.91
N ASP A 1083 -17.37 10.48 17.36
CA ASP A 1083 -17.56 9.56 18.48
C ASP A 1083 -17.08 8.13 18.18
N LEU A 1084 -16.94 7.74 16.90
CA LEU A 1084 -16.44 6.41 16.52
C LEU A 1084 -15.01 6.13 16.97
N GLY A 1085 -14.15 7.16 17.04
CA GLY A 1085 -12.78 7.00 17.52
C GLY A 1085 -12.70 6.57 18.98
N TYR A 1086 -13.79 6.75 19.73
CA TYR A 1086 -13.92 6.36 21.13
C TYR A 1086 -14.58 4.99 21.32
N LEU A 1087 -14.96 4.30 20.23
CA LEU A 1087 -15.53 2.94 20.25
C LEU A 1087 -14.65 1.94 19.51
N PHE A 1088 -14.02 2.35 18.42
CA PHE A 1088 -13.23 1.47 17.56
C PHE A 1088 -11.77 1.90 17.49
N TYR A 1089 -10.89 0.92 17.62
CA TYR A 1089 -9.46 1.11 17.44
C TYR A 1089 -9.12 1.27 15.95
N SER A 1090 -8.15 2.14 15.67
CA SER A 1090 -7.46 2.25 14.38
C SER A 1090 -6.03 2.72 14.60
N SER A 1091 -5.09 2.16 13.85
CA SER A 1091 -3.69 2.59 13.84
C SER A 1091 -3.49 4.01 13.32
N SER A 1092 -4.50 4.60 12.66
CA SER A 1092 -4.49 6.00 12.22
C SER A 1092 -4.73 6.98 13.37
N TYR A 1093 -5.32 6.54 14.48
CA TYR A 1093 -5.56 7.40 15.64
C TYR A 1093 -4.25 7.63 16.42
N PRO A 1094 -4.06 8.82 17.03
CA PRO A 1094 -2.90 9.06 17.89
C PRO A 1094 -2.91 8.14 19.11
N GLN A 1095 -1.73 7.66 19.50
CA GLN A 1095 -1.55 6.94 20.75
C GLN A 1095 -1.90 7.86 21.93
N LEU A 1096 -2.68 7.33 22.87
CA LEU A 1096 -3.16 8.05 24.04
C LEU A 1096 -2.40 7.64 25.29
N ASP A 1097 -2.10 8.62 26.15
CA ASP A 1097 -1.61 8.35 27.50
C ASP A 1097 -2.75 7.78 28.37
N ASP A 1098 -2.46 6.73 29.13
CA ASP A 1098 -3.40 6.01 29.99
C ASP A 1098 -4.11 6.90 31.02
N GLN A 1099 -3.46 7.99 31.43
CA GLN A 1099 -3.98 8.94 32.41
C GLN A 1099 -4.67 10.17 31.78
N SER A 1100 -4.65 10.27 30.45
CA SER A 1100 -5.22 11.41 29.73
C SER A 1100 -6.73 11.53 29.92
N THR A 1101 -7.25 12.75 29.80
CA THR A 1101 -8.71 12.99 29.82
C THR A 1101 -9.39 12.27 28.67
N GLU A 1102 -8.76 12.23 27.50
CA GLU A 1102 -9.23 11.54 26.31
C GLU A 1102 -9.44 10.04 26.57
N MET A 1103 -8.45 9.38 27.18
CA MET A 1103 -8.55 7.95 27.54
C MET A 1103 -9.67 7.69 28.55
N LYS A 1104 -9.91 8.62 29.49
CA LYS A 1104 -11.05 8.53 30.42
C LYS A 1104 -12.38 8.63 29.68
N VAL A 1105 -12.51 9.55 28.72
CA VAL A 1105 -13.72 9.68 27.90
C VAL A 1105 -13.94 8.41 27.07
N LEU A 1106 -12.90 7.90 26.41
CA LEU A 1106 -12.94 6.66 25.65
C LEU A 1106 -13.44 5.49 26.51
N ARG A 1107 -12.79 5.23 27.65
CA ARG A 1107 -13.19 4.14 28.56
C ARG A 1107 -14.63 4.28 29.03
N ASN A 1108 -15.06 5.50 29.33
CA ASN A 1108 -16.45 5.73 29.76
C ASN A 1108 -17.45 5.49 28.62
N VAL A 1109 -17.17 5.94 27.39
CA VAL A 1109 -18.03 5.69 26.22
C VAL A 1109 -18.17 4.19 25.96
N VAL A 1110 -17.04 3.48 25.84
CA VAL A 1110 -17.01 2.03 25.66
C VAL A 1110 -17.79 1.30 26.75
N ARG A 1111 -17.62 1.73 28.00
CA ARG A 1111 -18.31 1.12 29.14
C ARG A 1111 -19.80 1.42 29.17
N MET A 1112 -20.26 2.61 28.78
CA MET A 1112 -21.70 2.91 28.71
C MET A 1112 -22.39 2.06 27.63
N TRP A 1113 -21.78 1.92 26.45
CA TRP A 1113 -22.30 1.09 25.36
C TRP A 1113 -22.36 -0.39 25.75
N THR A 1114 -21.29 -0.89 26.38
CA THR A 1114 -21.24 -2.31 26.79
C THR A 1114 -22.09 -2.59 28.03
N ASN A 1115 -22.23 -1.64 28.97
CA ASN A 1115 -23.20 -1.74 30.07
C ASN A 1115 -24.62 -1.86 29.51
N PHE A 1116 -24.99 -1.02 28.55
CA PHE A 1116 -26.30 -1.10 27.91
C PHE A 1116 -26.52 -2.46 27.25
N ALA A 1117 -25.52 -2.99 26.54
CA ALA A 1117 -25.61 -4.33 25.95
C ALA A 1117 -25.74 -5.46 26.99
N LYS A 1118 -25.14 -5.29 28.19
CA LYS A 1118 -25.15 -6.26 29.29
C LYS A 1118 -26.42 -6.21 30.14
N THR A 1119 -26.98 -5.04 30.37
CA THR A 1119 -28.01 -4.81 31.41
C THR A 1119 -29.23 -4.03 30.95
N GLY A 1120 -29.18 -3.41 29.76
CA GLY A 1120 -30.19 -2.45 29.29
C GLY A 1120 -30.10 -1.07 29.95
N ASP A 1121 -29.13 -0.82 30.84
CA ASP A 1121 -28.88 0.47 31.50
C ASP A 1121 -27.44 0.94 31.18
N PRO A 1122 -27.26 2.08 30.48
CA PRO A 1122 -25.94 2.57 30.11
C PRO A 1122 -25.18 3.22 31.29
N SER A 1123 -25.82 3.44 32.44
CA SER A 1123 -25.25 4.23 33.53
C SER A 1123 -23.89 3.70 34.04
N LEU A 1124 -22.99 4.63 34.35
CA LEU A 1124 -21.70 4.31 34.96
C LEU A 1124 -21.84 4.15 36.48
N VAL A 1125 -21.02 3.27 37.07
CA VAL A 1125 -20.98 3.08 38.55
C VAL A 1125 -20.56 4.38 39.26
N THR A 1126 -19.62 5.10 38.67
CA THR A 1126 -19.12 6.39 39.16
C THR A 1126 -19.41 7.46 38.11
N GLY A 1127 -20.58 8.08 38.19
CA GLY A 1127 -21.04 9.09 37.24
C GLY A 1127 -22.47 9.55 37.55
N PRO A 1128 -23.02 10.51 36.78
CA PRO A 1128 -24.45 10.79 36.84
C PRO A 1128 -25.25 9.55 36.40
N THR A 1129 -26.37 9.29 37.06
CA THR A 1129 -27.37 8.33 36.56
C THR A 1129 -27.90 8.84 35.23
N TRP A 1130 -27.90 7.99 34.20
CA TRP A 1130 -28.43 8.36 32.89
C TRP A 1130 -29.94 8.13 32.91
N GLU A 1131 -30.71 9.18 33.20
CA GLU A 1131 -32.17 9.08 33.23
C GLU A 1131 -32.75 8.93 31.82
N THR A 1132 -33.87 8.21 31.72
CA THR A 1132 -34.51 7.91 30.45
C THR A 1132 -35.18 9.14 29.85
N PHE A 1133 -35.19 9.22 28.52
CA PHE A 1133 -35.98 10.15 27.74
C PHE A 1133 -37.47 9.77 27.86
N THR A 1134 -38.32 10.75 28.14
CA THR A 1134 -39.78 10.58 28.28
C THR A 1134 -40.52 11.65 27.48
N THR A 1135 -41.84 11.51 27.35
CA THR A 1135 -42.66 12.52 26.66
C THR A 1135 -42.71 13.88 27.37
N THR A 1136 -42.38 13.93 28.67
CA THR A 1136 -42.42 15.17 29.49
C THR A 1136 -41.03 15.72 29.79
N GLU A 1137 -40.05 14.84 29.95
CA GLU A 1137 -38.67 15.18 30.28
C GLU A 1137 -37.76 14.58 29.21
N HIS A 1138 -37.32 15.42 28.28
CA HIS A 1138 -36.43 15.05 27.17
C HIS A 1138 -34.99 14.96 27.67
N ASN A 1139 -34.74 14.02 28.58
CA ASN A 1139 -33.44 13.83 29.23
C ASN A 1139 -32.38 13.36 28.23
N TYR A 1140 -31.20 13.97 28.28
CA TYR A 1140 -30.02 13.53 27.52
C TYR A 1140 -28.74 13.61 28.35
N LEU A 1141 -27.81 12.68 28.11
CA LEU A 1141 -26.49 12.72 28.71
C LEU A 1141 -25.53 13.49 27.81
N ASN A 1142 -25.00 14.61 28.31
CA ASN A 1142 -23.92 15.33 27.64
C ASN A 1142 -22.57 14.66 27.94
N ILE A 1143 -22.02 13.99 26.94
CA ILE A 1143 -20.73 13.30 26.99
C ILE A 1143 -19.62 14.29 26.64
N ASN A 1144 -18.96 14.80 27.69
CA ASN A 1144 -17.76 15.64 27.61
C ASN A 1144 -16.70 15.10 28.60
N ASN A 1145 -15.61 15.86 28.82
CA ASN A 1145 -14.65 15.59 29.90
C ASN A 1145 -15.31 15.48 31.28
N THR A 1146 -16.45 16.15 31.47
CA THR A 1146 -17.33 16.07 32.62
C THR A 1146 -18.72 15.72 32.12
N MET A 1147 -19.21 14.53 32.48
CA MET A 1147 -20.54 14.08 32.08
C MET A 1147 -21.62 14.78 32.89
N ARG A 1148 -22.68 15.24 32.20
CA ARG A 1148 -23.81 15.91 32.83
C ARG A 1148 -25.11 15.47 32.20
N LEU A 1149 -26.06 15.06 33.03
CA LEU A 1149 -27.45 14.90 32.60
C LEU A 1149 -28.07 16.29 32.39
N GLN A 1150 -28.74 16.47 31.27
CA GLN A 1150 -29.41 17.71 30.86
C GLN A 1150 -30.78 17.35 30.26
N VAL A 1151 -31.62 18.36 30.00
CA VAL A 1151 -32.99 18.19 29.52
C VAL A 1151 -33.22 19.14 28.35
N ASN A 1152 -34.00 18.70 27.36
CA ASN A 1152 -34.37 19.44 26.15
C ASN A 1152 -33.15 19.84 25.30
N LEU A 1153 -32.65 18.89 24.51
CA LEU A 1153 -31.54 19.13 23.60
C LEU A 1153 -31.92 20.22 22.59
N GLU A 1154 -31.09 21.27 22.46
CA GLU A 1154 -31.29 22.39 21.51
C GLU A 1154 -32.73 22.94 21.50
N GLN A 1155 -33.31 23.14 22.69
CA GLN A 1155 -34.74 23.43 22.87
C GLN A 1155 -35.29 24.57 22.01
N GLU A 1156 -34.55 25.68 21.88
CA GLU A 1156 -34.99 26.84 21.08
C GLU A 1156 -35.12 26.48 19.59
N ASN A 1157 -34.18 25.68 19.07
CA ASN A 1157 -34.21 25.23 17.68
C ASN A 1157 -35.34 24.23 17.46
N MET A 1158 -35.55 23.28 18.38
CA MET A 1158 -36.62 22.30 18.27
C MET A 1158 -38.01 22.95 18.26
N ILE A 1159 -38.22 23.96 19.11
CA ILE A 1159 -39.47 24.76 19.12
C ILE A 1159 -39.64 25.49 17.78
N PHE A 1160 -38.58 26.13 17.27
CA PHE A 1160 -38.63 26.81 15.97
C PHE A 1160 -39.06 25.87 14.84
N TRP A 1161 -38.43 24.70 14.74
CA TRP A 1161 -38.82 23.72 13.72
C TRP A 1161 -40.26 23.25 13.92
N GLU A 1162 -40.68 22.93 15.14
CA GLU A 1162 -42.07 22.52 15.39
C GLU A 1162 -43.09 23.60 14.96
N GLU A 1163 -42.87 24.86 15.34
CA GLU A 1163 -43.72 25.99 14.95
C GLU A 1163 -43.74 26.19 13.43
N LEU A 1164 -42.58 26.09 12.77
CA LEU A 1164 -42.44 26.20 11.32
C LEU A 1164 -43.22 25.08 10.60
N TYR A 1165 -43.10 23.83 11.05
CA TYR A 1165 -43.83 22.72 10.45
C TYR A 1165 -45.34 22.84 10.67
N ASN A 1166 -45.77 23.28 11.85
CA ASN A 1166 -47.18 23.46 12.18
C ASN A 1166 -47.82 24.59 11.36
N SER A 1167 -47.10 25.71 11.15
CA SER A 1167 -47.62 26.84 10.37
C SER A 1167 -47.93 26.49 8.91
N ILE A 1168 -47.17 25.55 8.34
CA ILE A 1168 -47.34 25.08 6.96
C ILE A 1168 -48.36 23.94 6.85
N ARG A 1169 -48.40 23.02 7.82
CA ARG A 1169 -49.26 21.83 7.77
C ARG A 1169 -50.71 22.11 8.17
N GLY A 1170 -50.98 23.21 8.88
CA GLY A 1170 -52.33 23.65 9.26
C GLY A 1170 -52.83 23.02 10.55
#